data_AF-C4JNK7-F1
#
_entry.id   AF-C4JNK7-F1
#
_cell.length_a   1.000
_cell.length_b   1.000
_cell.length_c   1.000
_cell.angle_alpha   90.00
_cell.angle_beta   90.00
_cell.angle_gamma   90.00
#
_symmetry.space_group_name_H-M   'P 1'
#
loop_
_entity.id
_entity.type
_entity.pdbx_description
1 polymer ?
#
loop_
_entity_poly.entity_id
_entity_poly.type
_entity_poly.pdbx_seq_one_letter_code
_entity_poly.pdbx_strand_id
1 'polypeptide(L)'
;MDLNGAPPTSKRKHSDSPLSLPSAKHRRPDPAAPSSPMPSADQTPGDITMYSYDDADSAAEEAAAAAALQMPLPAVETDSAEWQETIETVVKSVVSIHFCQTASFDTDLSMASQATGFVVDAERGYIMTNRHVVCAGPFWGYCIFDNHEECDVTPIYRDPVHDFGILKFDPKAIKYMPLTELKLRPDSARVGVEIRVVGNDAGEKLSILSGVISRLDRNAPEYGEGYSDFNTNYIQAAAAASGGSSGSPVVNIDGHAIALQAGGRADGAATDYFLPLDRPLRALQCIQQEELVSRGTIQTQWIIKPFDECRRLGLSPEWEAQVRKEAPKETGMLVAEIVLPEGPADGKLQEGDVLIKVNGELLTQFVRLDDILDSSVDGNVHLLVQRGGEDLEVTCTVQDLHAITPSRYVTVAGATFHDLSYQQARLYAIACKGVYVCEAAGSFKLENTFSGWIIDSVDKRPTKNLDEFIEVMKTIPDRSRIVLSYRHIRDLHTRGTSIIHVDRHWHPKMRLAQRNDRTGLWDFADLADPIPAEPPVPRKADFIQLDGVSHPAAADIVRSFVRVSCTIPVKVDGFPQARKVGFGLVIDAEKGLVVISRAVVPFDLCDINVTVADSVIVSAKVIFLHPLQNYTIIQYDPTLVQAPVQSARLSSTYIKQGAETLFVGFNQNLRIVVAKTTVTDITTVAIPPNASAPRYRAINLDAITVDTGLSSQCTSGVLLGDDGVIQALWLNYLGERTQSSHKDVEYHLGLATPPLIPVVSQIQNGIIPRLRILDMETYVIQMSQARVMGVSEEWIDKVAKANPARHELFMVRKVDCASSLSTDVRPLEEGDVILTLNDKLITRVSEFDMMYDQETLDALIVRNGEEMRIKVKTVPTEDLETDQALIFCGAVLQKPHHAVRQQISKLHSDVYVSARSRGSPSYQYGLAPTNFITAVNGIKTPDLDSFIREVIKIPNNTYFRLRAVTFDNVPWVVTMKKNDHYFPMSEYVKDTSAPLGWRTVNYDRGKEGLGTGDVANLNADAMDEDCEEGGNDAEPDARVVRGSEC
;
A
#
# COMPACT_ATOMS: atom_id res chain seq x y z
N MET A 1 -51.48 -19.77 -36.30
CA MET A 1 -51.95 -18.40 -36.53
C MET A 1 -50.77 -17.44 -36.54
N ASP A 2 -50.14 -17.07 -37.65
CA ASP A 2 -49.89 -17.69 -38.99
C ASP A 2 -49.05 -16.66 -39.79
N LEU A 3 -48.28 -16.91 -40.86
CA LEU A 3 -47.62 -18.08 -41.48
C LEU A 3 -46.70 -17.52 -42.60
N ASN A 4 -45.46 -18.01 -42.72
CA ASN A 4 -44.65 -18.08 -43.97
C ASN A 4 -44.34 -16.78 -44.77
N GLY A 5 -43.34 -16.71 -45.67
CA GLY A 5 -42.32 -17.70 -46.10
C GLY A 5 -41.31 -17.10 -47.13
N ALA A 6 -40.34 -17.90 -47.58
CA ALA A 6 -39.30 -17.57 -48.59
C ALA A 6 -39.63 -18.24 -49.97
N PRO A 7 -38.77 -18.29 -51.04
CA PRO A 7 -37.43 -17.70 -51.34
C PRO A 7 -37.50 -16.88 -52.69
N PRO A 8 -36.71 -17.00 -53.81
CA PRO A 8 -35.34 -17.51 -54.09
C PRO A 8 -34.42 -16.74 -55.11
N THR A 9 -33.09 -16.88 -54.93
CA THR A 9 -32.00 -17.03 -55.96
C THR A 9 -31.72 -16.04 -57.14
N SER A 10 -30.47 -15.51 -57.14
CA SER A 10 -29.42 -15.65 -58.21
C SER A 10 -28.93 -14.48 -59.14
N LYS A 11 -27.58 -14.34 -59.16
CA LYS A 11 -26.62 -14.17 -60.30
C LYS A 11 -26.57 -12.90 -61.23
N ARG A 12 -25.33 -12.35 -61.30
CA ARG A 12 -24.56 -11.74 -62.44
C ARG A 12 -24.59 -10.20 -62.74
N LYS A 13 -23.48 -9.55 -62.33
CA LYS A 13 -22.44 -8.80 -63.11
C LYS A 13 -22.77 -7.61 -64.07
N HIS A 14 -21.94 -6.56 -63.93
CA HIS A 14 -21.54 -5.49 -64.90
C HIS A 14 -22.61 -4.40 -65.22
N SER A 15 -22.28 -3.12 -65.49
CA SER A 15 -21.02 -2.35 -65.38
C SER A 15 -21.24 -0.80 -65.31
N ASP A 16 -20.16 -0.04 -65.12
CA ASP A 16 -19.89 1.38 -65.53
C ASP A 16 -20.73 2.58 -65.04
N SER A 17 -20.17 3.35 -64.07
CA SER A 17 -19.79 4.81 -64.10
C SER A 17 -20.78 5.91 -64.62
N PRO A 18 -20.46 7.24 -64.55
CA PRO A 18 -19.36 7.97 -63.88
C PRO A 18 -19.79 9.25 -63.08
N LEU A 19 -18.89 9.82 -62.26
CA LEU A 19 -18.43 11.25 -62.26
C LEU A 19 -17.71 11.63 -60.94
N SER A 20 -16.76 12.59 -61.01
CA SER A 20 -15.90 13.03 -59.88
C SER A 20 -15.11 14.33 -60.19
N LEU A 21 -14.32 14.81 -59.20
CA LEU A 21 -13.32 15.92 -59.27
C LEU A 21 -13.89 17.36 -59.31
N PRO A 22 -13.12 18.44 -58.98
CA PRO A 22 -11.65 18.59 -58.73
C PRO A 22 -11.26 18.63 -57.22
N SER A 23 -10.00 18.78 -56.76
CA SER A 23 -8.72 19.30 -57.31
C SER A 23 -7.49 18.44 -56.86
N ALA A 24 -6.49 18.08 -57.67
CA ALA A 24 -5.36 18.87 -58.22
C ALA A 24 -4.34 19.37 -57.16
N LYS A 25 -3.00 19.22 -57.29
CA LYS A 25 -2.16 18.64 -58.38
C LYS A 25 -0.68 18.35 -57.96
N HIS A 26 -0.20 17.11 -58.16
CA HIS A 26 1.17 16.70 -58.61
C HIS A 26 2.45 17.11 -57.80
N ARG A 27 3.63 16.44 -57.93
CA ARG A 27 4.17 15.47 -58.94
C ARG A 27 5.26 14.54 -58.37
N ARG A 28 5.57 13.45 -59.10
CA ARG A 28 6.74 12.51 -58.98
C ARG A 28 7.63 12.67 -60.26
N PRO A 29 8.82 12.03 -60.46
CA PRO A 29 9.10 10.58 -60.25
C PRO A 29 10.55 10.13 -59.90
N ASP A 30 10.67 8.80 -59.82
CA ASP A 30 11.81 7.85 -59.70
C ASP A 30 12.76 7.87 -60.95
N PRO A 31 13.80 6.98 -61.18
CA PRO A 31 14.12 5.69 -60.51
C PRO A 31 15.61 5.23 -60.37
N ALA A 32 15.84 4.14 -59.63
CA ALA A 32 16.78 3.04 -59.96
C ALA A 32 16.55 1.78 -59.09
N ALA A 33 16.86 0.59 -59.62
CA ALA A 33 16.92 -0.73 -58.94
C ALA A 33 17.94 -1.61 -59.72
N PRO A 34 18.51 -2.74 -59.20
CA PRO A 34 17.72 -3.96 -58.89
C PRO A 34 18.27 -4.93 -57.81
N SER A 35 17.56 -6.06 -57.67
CA SER A 35 17.99 -7.42 -57.25
C SER A 35 18.36 -7.76 -55.79
N SER A 36 17.57 -8.71 -55.26
CA SER A 36 17.76 -9.62 -54.11
C SER A 36 18.84 -10.72 -54.38
N PRO A 37 19.15 -11.70 -53.49
CA PRO A 37 18.33 -12.29 -52.41
C PRO A 37 19.03 -12.57 -51.04
N MET A 38 18.25 -13.08 -50.08
CA MET A 38 18.76 -13.78 -48.89
C MET A 38 19.23 -15.21 -49.21
N PRO A 39 19.99 -15.84 -48.30
CA PRO A 39 19.54 -17.12 -47.75
C PRO A 39 19.52 -17.13 -46.21
N SER A 40 19.30 -18.31 -45.62
CA SER A 40 18.78 -18.52 -44.27
C SER A 40 19.74 -19.17 -43.27
N ALA A 41 19.45 -18.92 -41.99
CA ALA A 41 19.52 -19.84 -40.84
C ALA A 41 20.82 -20.00 -40.01
N ASP A 42 20.55 -20.00 -38.69
CA ASP A 42 21.05 -20.92 -37.66
C ASP A 42 22.19 -20.51 -36.69
N GLN A 43 22.05 -21.02 -35.45
CA GLN A 43 23.02 -21.18 -34.35
C GLN A 43 23.65 -19.96 -33.60
N THR A 44 23.38 -19.93 -32.29
CA THR A 44 24.20 -19.40 -31.18
C THR A 44 24.98 -20.55 -30.50
N PRO A 45 25.90 -20.32 -29.52
CA PRO A 45 26.62 -19.09 -29.13
C PRO A 45 28.16 -19.26 -29.15
N GLY A 46 28.93 -18.20 -28.85
CA GLY A 46 30.39 -18.25 -28.67
C GLY A 46 30.95 -16.94 -28.10
N ASP A 47 32.05 -16.99 -27.34
CA ASP A 47 32.42 -15.94 -26.37
C ASP A 47 33.76 -15.20 -26.69
N ILE A 48 33.89 -13.99 -26.14
CA ILE A 48 35.11 -13.14 -25.99
C ILE A 48 36.02 -12.93 -27.22
N THR A 49 36.08 -11.69 -27.72
CA THR A 49 37.33 -10.88 -27.77
C THR A 49 37.05 -9.41 -28.12
N MET A 50 37.87 -8.47 -27.61
CA MET A 50 37.84 -7.06 -28.02
C MET A 50 38.40 -6.85 -29.43
N TYR A 51 37.86 -5.89 -30.18
CA TYR A 51 38.65 -4.80 -30.79
C TYR A 51 37.74 -3.60 -31.18
N SER A 52 38.39 -2.47 -31.47
CA SER A 52 37.82 -1.13 -31.69
C SER A 52 36.85 -0.98 -32.86
N TYR A 53 35.97 0.02 -32.76
CA TYR A 53 35.36 0.72 -33.89
C TYR A 53 35.54 2.24 -33.72
N ASP A 54 35.68 2.96 -34.84
CA ASP A 54 36.17 4.34 -34.88
C ASP A 54 35.10 5.44 -34.66
N ASP A 55 35.53 6.59 -34.12
CA ASP A 55 34.77 7.85 -34.11
C ASP A 55 34.50 8.38 -35.53
N ALA A 56 33.26 8.78 -35.81
CA ALA A 56 32.90 9.45 -37.06
C ALA A 56 31.73 10.47 -36.98
N ASP A 57 30.74 10.29 -36.08
CA ASP A 57 29.54 11.16 -36.02
C ASP A 57 29.48 12.10 -34.79
N SER A 58 30.33 11.90 -33.78
CA SER A 58 30.34 12.69 -32.52
C SER A 58 30.60 14.19 -32.71
N ALA A 59 31.42 14.56 -33.69
CA ALA A 59 31.84 15.95 -33.92
C ALA A 59 30.75 16.91 -34.46
N ALA A 60 29.61 16.39 -34.92
CA ALA A 60 28.52 17.22 -35.45
C ALA A 60 27.59 17.77 -34.35
N GLU A 61 27.34 16.99 -33.30
CA GLU A 61 26.43 17.38 -32.22
C GLU A 61 27.11 18.30 -31.19
N GLU A 62 28.40 18.09 -30.88
CA GLU A 62 29.17 19.01 -30.02
C GLU A 62 29.18 20.45 -30.57
N ALA A 63 29.28 20.62 -31.89
CA ALA A 63 29.25 21.93 -32.53
C ALA A 63 27.90 22.66 -32.39
N ALA A 64 26.79 21.92 -32.32
CA ALA A 64 25.46 22.47 -32.06
C ALA A 64 25.28 22.81 -30.57
N ALA A 65 25.74 21.94 -29.67
CA ALA A 65 25.71 22.17 -28.22
C ALA A 65 26.55 23.40 -27.80
N ALA A 66 27.74 23.55 -28.37
CA ALA A 66 28.62 24.70 -28.12
C ALA A 66 28.01 26.05 -28.55
N ALA A 67 27.17 26.06 -29.59
CA ALA A 67 26.48 27.27 -30.05
C ALA A 67 25.30 27.68 -29.16
N ALA A 68 24.65 26.75 -28.48
CA ALA A 68 23.57 27.03 -27.54
C ALA A 68 24.05 27.70 -26.24
N LEU A 69 25.30 27.44 -25.84
CA LEU A 69 25.95 27.94 -24.62
C LEU A 69 26.36 29.43 -24.65
N GLN A 70 25.92 30.21 -25.65
CA GLN A 70 26.26 31.64 -25.79
C GLN A 70 25.05 32.58 -25.86
N MET A 71 23.87 32.15 -25.42
CA MET A 71 22.86 33.09 -24.94
C MET A 71 23.27 33.60 -23.54
N PRO A 72 23.22 34.92 -23.28
CA PRO A 72 23.48 35.41 -21.93
C PRO A 72 22.39 34.90 -20.99
N LEU A 73 22.79 34.15 -19.97
CA LEU A 73 21.93 33.86 -18.82
C LEU A 73 21.39 35.19 -18.26
N PRO A 74 20.12 35.28 -17.86
CA PRO A 74 19.66 36.41 -17.06
C PRO A 74 20.57 36.47 -15.83
N ALA A 75 21.07 37.67 -15.52
CA ALA A 75 21.93 37.83 -14.36
C ALA A 75 21.15 37.41 -13.11
N VAL A 76 21.74 36.54 -12.29
CA VAL A 76 21.28 36.35 -10.91
C VAL A 76 21.42 37.70 -10.24
N GLU A 77 20.29 38.34 -9.94
CA GLU A 77 20.30 39.58 -9.17
C GLU A 77 20.88 39.24 -7.80
N THR A 78 22.08 39.78 -7.53
CA THR A 78 22.66 39.69 -6.18
C THR A 78 21.74 40.46 -5.25
N ASP A 79 21.10 39.74 -4.32
CA ASP A 79 20.25 40.33 -3.29
C ASP A 79 20.91 41.59 -2.69
N SER A 80 20.10 42.63 -2.50
CA SER A 80 20.58 43.86 -1.86
C SER A 80 21.12 43.54 -0.45
N ALA A 81 22.07 44.35 0.03
CA ALA A 81 22.57 44.19 1.40
C ALA A 81 21.43 44.26 2.45
N GLU A 82 20.36 44.99 2.14
CA GLU A 82 19.13 45.10 2.93
C GLU A 82 18.35 43.78 2.96
N TRP A 83 18.21 43.09 1.80
CA TRP A 83 17.64 41.74 1.75
C TRP A 83 18.51 40.73 2.50
N GLN A 84 19.83 40.83 2.43
CA GLN A 84 20.76 39.93 3.15
C GLN A 84 20.62 40.07 4.67
N GLU A 85 20.63 41.29 5.22
CA GLU A 85 20.43 41.55 6.66
C GLU A 85 19.05 41.07 7.15
N THR A 86 18.02 41.24 6.30
CA THR A 86 16.66 40.75 6.56
C THR A 86 16.61 39.22 6.60
N ILE A 87 17.20 38.55 5.62
CA ILE A 87 17.27 37.08 5.54
C ILE A 87 18.02 36.49 6.73
N GLU A 88 19.20 37.05 7.09
CA GLU A 88 19.94 36.63 8.29
C GLU A 88 19.07 36.71 9.56
N THR A 89 18.14 37.65 9.63
CA THR A 89 17.22 37.80 10.77
C THR A 89 16.03 36.83 10.69
N VAL A 90 15.44 36.66 9.50
CA VAL A 90 14.29 35.77 9.27
C VAL A 90 14.63 34.30 9.50
N VAL A 91 15.78 33.83 8.99
CA VAL A 91 16.25 32.43 9.09
C VAL A 91 16.23 31.90 10.53
N LYS A 92 16.61 32.73 11.52
CA LYS A 92 16.64 32.35 12.94
C LYS A 92 15.26 32.02 13.53
N SER A 93 14.19 32.46 12.86
CA SER A 93 12.80 32.18 13.23
C SER A 93 12.19 31.00 12.46
N VAL A 94 12.88 30.48 11.44
CA VAL A 94 12.40 29.39 10.57
C VAL A 94 12.88 28.03 11.11
N VAL A 95 12.04 27.00 10.99
CA VAL A 95 12.32 25.65 11.47
C VAL A 95 11.94 24.59 10.43
N SER A 96 12.71 23.50 10.38
CA SER A 96 12.35 22.28 9.66
C SER A 96 11.52 21.39 10.61
N ILE A 97 10.29 21.05 10.23
CA ILE A 97 9.39 20.19 11.00
C ILE A 97 9.46 18.78 10.42
N HIS A 98 9.76 17.78 11.25
CA HIS A 98 9.81 16.37 10.89
C HIS A 98 8.69 15.65 11.64
N PHE A 99 7.75 15.05 10.92
CA PHE A 99 6.49 14.58 11.51
C PHE A 99 5.97 13.26 10.94
N CYS A 100 5.11 12.61 11.72
CA CYS A 100 4.28 11.49 11.33
C CYS A 100 2.81 11.79 11.61
N GLN A 101 1.95 11.50 10.64
CA GLN A 101 0.56 11.12 10.94
C GLN A 101 0.52 9.61 11.21
N THR A 102 0.27 9.21 12.46
CA THR A 102 0.49 7.83 12.92
C THR A 102 -0.66 6.86 12.63
N ALA A 103 -1.81 7.36 12.16
CA ALA A 103 -2.96 6.58 11.69
C ALA A 103 -3.75 7.37 10.63
N SER A 104 -4.37 6.69 9.66
CA SER A 104 -5.13 7.34 8.57
C SER A 104 -6.43 7.99 9.09
N PHE A 105 -6.72 9.22 8.68
CA PHE A 105 -7.78 10.06 9.25
C PHE A 105 -8.26 11.20 8.32
N ASP A 106 -9.57 11.48 8.30
CA ASP A 106 -10.20 12.57 7.54
C ASP A 106 -9.96 12.47 6.01
N THR A 107 -9.00 13.23 5.49
CA THR A 107 -8.57 13.26 4.08
C THR A 107 -7.26 12.50 3.85
N ASP A 108 -6.55 12.15 4.92
CA ASP A 108 -5.11 11.95 4.91
C ASP A 108 -4.76 10.51 5.37
N LEU A 109 -3.87 9.81 4.66
CA LEU A 109 -3.39 8.49 5.09
C LEU A 109 -2.32 8.59 6.19
N SER A 110 -1.98 7.48 6.84
CA SER A 110 -0.79 7.42 7.69
C SER A 110 0.48 7.65 6.86
N MET A 111 1.33 8.59 7.30
CA MET A 111 2.49 9.09 6.52
C MET A 111 3.57 9.66 7.44
N ALA A 112 4.81 9.71 6.96
CA ALA A 112 5.89 10.45 7.60
C ALA A 112 6.49 11.42 6.57
N SER A 113 6.74 12.68 6.96
CA SER A 113 7.19 13.72 6.04
C SER A 113 7.99 14.82 6.76
N GLN A 114 8.45 15.79 5.97
CA GLN A 114 9.22 16.96 6.40
C GLN A 114 8.67 18.20 5.72
N ALA A 115 8.57 19.31 6.45
CA ALA A 115 8.04 20.57 5.95
C ALA A 115 8.65 21.77 6.72
N THR A 116 8.23 22.98 6.39
CA THR A 116 8.70 24.21 7.02
C THR A 116 7.68 24.74 8.04
N GLY A 117 8.15 25.45 9.06
CA GLY A 117 7.34 26.36 9.86
C GLY A 117 8.16 27.54 10.36
N PHE A 118 7.54 28.48 11.05
CA PHE A 118 8.23 29.62 11.64
C PHE A 118 7.64 30.06 12.98
N VAL A 119 8.50 30.54 13.88
CA VAL A 119 8.13 31.01 15.22
C VAL A 119 7.33 32.32 15.10
N VAL A 120 6.20 32.37 15.79
CA VAL A 120 5.27 33.52 15.85
C VAL A 120 4.97 34.01 17.27
N ASP A 121 5.45 33.27 18.28
CA ASP A 121 5.49 33.68 19.68
C ASP A 121 6.68 32.99 20.36
N ALA A 122 7.77 33.74 20.57
CA ALA A 122 9.01 33.19 21.12
C ALA A 122 8.94 32.94 22.65
N GLU A 123 8.02 33.60 23.37
CA GLU A 123 7.85 33.44 24.82
C GLU A 123 7.01 32.21 25.17
N ARG A 124 5.91 31.98 24.43
CA ARG A 124 5.00 30.82 24.59
C ARG A 124 5.46 29.60 23.80
N GLY A 125 6.33 29.78 22.82
CA GLY A 125 6.88 28.74 21.96
C GLY A 125 5.90 28.29 20.87
N TYR A 126 5.32 29.21 20.11
CA TYR A 126 4.39 28.90 19.02
C TYR A 126 5.05 28.98 17.64
N ILE A 127 4.78 27.98 16.80
CA ILE A 127 5.22 27.86 15.41
C ILE A 127 3.99 27.82 14.50
N MET A 128 3.94 28.67 13.49
CA MET A 128 2.96 28.64 12.41
C MET A 128 3.46 27.72 11.27
N THR A 129 2.56 26.93 10.69
CA THR A 129 2.80 26.09 9.51
C THR A 129 1.45 25.75 8.84
N ASN A 130 1.41 24.88 7.83
CA ASN A 130 0.18 24.44 7.16
C ASN A 130 -0.68 23.47 8.01
N ARG A 131 -1.96 23.30 7.65
CA ARG A 131 -2.87 22.32 8.28
C ARG A 131 -2.40 20.90 8.01
N HIS A 132 -1.99 20.61 6.78
CA HIS A 132 -1.48 19.27 6.42
C HIS A 132 -0.20 18.91 7.20
N VAL A 133 0.64 19.89 7.56
CA VAL A 133 1.85 19.69 8.38
C VAL A 133 1.53 19.38 9.84
N VAL A 134 0.50 20.02 10.43
CA VAL A 134 0.04 19.67 11.80
C VAL A 134 -0.84 18.42 11.87
N CYS A 135 -1.17 17.85 10.70
CA CYS A 135 -1.99 16.65 10.44
C CYS A 135 -3.44 16.74 10.96
N ALA A 136 -4.42 16.29 10.18
CA ALA A 136 -5.81 16.21 10.66
C ALA A 136 -5.95 15.21 11.84
N GLY A 137 -5.22 14.11 11.79
CA GLY A 137 -5.28 12.99 12.73
C GLY A 137 -4.21 12.98 13.83
N PRO A 138 -3.82 11.77 14.29
CA PRO A 138 -2.74 11.55 15.25
C PRO A 138 -1.37 12.04 14.79
N PHE A 139 -0.89 13.13 15.41
CA PHE A 139 0.41 13.72 15.13
C PHE A 139 1.48 13.22 16.12
N TRP A 140 2.70 13.03 15.60
CA TRP A 140 3.94 12.99 16.39
C TRP A 140 5.08 13.62 15.59
N GLY A 141 5.92 14.44 16.21
CA GLY A 141 7.01 15.10 15.49
C GLY A 141 7.91 15.99 16.36
N TYR A 142 8.92 16.54 15.71
CA TYR A 142 9.91 17.47 16.28
C TYR A 142 10.26 18.55 15.25
N CYS A 143 10.77 19.69 15.71
CA CYS A 143 11.35 20.71 14.84
C CYS A 143 12.86 20.83 15.04
N ILE A 144 13.58 21.23 13.99
CA ILE A 144 15.01 21.55 14.01
C ILE A 144 15.16 23.04 13.65
N PHE A 145 15.87 23.78 14.49
CA PHE A 145 16.23 25.20 14.26
C PHE A 145 17.49 25.33 13.39
N ASP A 146 17.75 26.54 12.88
CA ASP A 146 18.95 26.92 12.12
C ASP A 146 20.24 26.37 12.76
N ASN A 147 20.45 26.63 14.06
CA ASN A 147 21.63 26.16 14.82
C ASN A 147 21.69 24.64 15.06
N HIS A 148 20.76 23.87 14.49
CA HIS A 148 20.60 22.41 14.64
C HIS A 148 20.23 21.93 16.06
N GLU A 149 19.73 22.80 16.94
CA GLU A 149 18.98 22.32 18.11
C GLU A 149 17.62 21.76 17.70
N GLU A 150 17.21 20.67 18.36
CA GLU A 150 15.96 19.95 18.13
C GLU A 150 15.00 20.12 19.31
N CYS A 151 13.70 20.28 19.04
CA CYS A 151 12.67 20.30 20.07
C CYS A 151 11.41 19.54 19.65
N ASP A 152 10.79 18.83 20.60
CA ASP A 152 9.49 18.18 20.42
C ASP A 152 8.40 19.22 20.14
N VAL A 153 7.53 18.94 19.16
CA VAL A 153 6.40 19.80 18.82
C VAL A 153 5.06 19.09 19.04
N THR A 154 4.07 19.87 19.46
CA THR A 154 2.70 19.40 19.74
C THR A 154 1.69 20.34 19.08
N PRO A 155 0.72 19.86 18.28
CA PRO A 155 -0.31 20.73 17.72
C PRO A 155 -1.25 21.26 18.82
N ILE A 156 -1.45 22.58 18.81
CA ILE A 156 -2.40 23.27 19.71
C ILE A 156 -3.56 23.91 18.96
N TYR A 157 -3.42 24.12 17.65
CA TYR A 157 -4.52 24.48 16.75
C TYR A 157 -4.32 23.88 15.37
N ARG A 158 -5.44 23.50 14.75
CA ARG A 158 -5.55 23.06 13.36
C ARG A 158 -6.81 23.70 12.82
N ASP A 159 -6.75 24.29 11.63
CA ASP A 159 -7.96 24.85 11.05
C ASP A 159 -8.86 23.75 10.45
N PRO A 160 -10.20 23.86 10.55
CA PRO A 160 -11.10 22.91 9.90
C PRO A 160 -11.21 23.12 8.37
N VAL A 161 -10.87 24.30 7.84
CA VAL A 161 -11.20 24.70 6.45
C VAL A 161 -10.01 25.24 5.64
N HIS A 162 -9.01 25.86 6.29
CA HIS A 162 -7.86 26.47 5.60
C HIS A 162 -6.52 25.84 5.96
N ASP A 163 -5.55 25.93 5.04
CA ASP A 163 -4.29 25.21 5.19
C ASP A 163 -3.31 25.91 6.15
N PHE A 164 -3.70 26.09 7.42
CA PHE A 164 -2.84 26.54 8.50
C PHE A 164 -3.07 25.80 9.82
N GLY A 165 -2.02 25.76 10.64
CA GLY A 165 -2.00 25.16 11.96
C GLY A 165 -0.92 25.78 12.84
N ILE A 166 -1.06 25.60 14.15
CA ILE A 166 -0.11 26.12 15.14
C ILE A 166 0.40 24.96 16.01
N LEU A 167 1.72 24.78 15.96
CA LEU A 167 2.48 23.88 16.81
C LEU A 167 3.02 24.62 18.03
N LYS A 168 3.25 23.88 19.11
CA LYS A 168 3.91 24.35 20.33
C LYS A 168 5.15 23.52 20.64
N PHE A 169 6.25 24.21 20.96
CA PHE A 169 7.50 23.66 21.49
C PHE A 169 7.76 24.15 22.93
N ASP A 170 8.84 23.70 23.58
CA ASP A 170 9.33 24.32 24.83
C ASP A 170 10.51 25.26 24.54
N PRO A 171 10.36 26.59 24.68
CA PRO A 171 11.46 27.55 24.52
C PRO A 171 12.71 27.24 25.35
N LYS A 172 12.57 26.51 26.48
CA LYS A 172 13.69 26.14 27.38
C LYS A 172 14.47 24.92 26.90
N ALA A 173 13.99 24.22 25.87
CA ALA A 173 14.74 23.16 25.21
C ALA A 173 15.93 23.73 24.42
N ILE A 174 15.73 24.89 23.80
CA ILE A 174 16.73 25.63 23.01
C ILE A 174 17.63 26.45 23.95
N LYS A 175 18.95 26.30 23.79
CA LYS A 175 19.96 26.76 24.78
C LYS A 175 21.14 27.51 24.16
N TYR A 176 21.37 27.34 22.86
CA TYR A 176 22.55 27.83 22.15
C TYR A 176 22.22 28.84 21.04
N MET A 177 20.95 29.21 20.87
CA MET A 177 20.48 30.30 20.01
C MET A 177 19.45 31.17 20.75
N PRO A 178 19.47 32.52 20.58
CA PRO A 178 18.34 33.36 20.99
C PRO A 178 17.14 33.11 20.08
N LEU A 179 15.98 32.79 20.66
CA LEU A 179 14.74 32.65 19.90
C LEU A 179 14.28 34.01 19.36
N THR A 180 13.86 34.02 18.10
CA THR A 180 13.26 35.15 17.39
C THR A 180 11.88 34.75 16.85
N GLU A 181 11.05 35.73 16.52
CA GLU A 181 9.69 35.53 16.01
C GLU A 181 9.41 36.45 14.81
N LEU A 182 8.59 35.98 13.87
CA LEU A 182 8.10 36.78 12.74
C LEU A 182 6.72 37.35 13.05
N LYS A 183 6.56 38.66 12.85
CA LYS A 183 5.26 39.32 13.00
C LYS A 183 4.44 39.14 11.72
N LEU A 184 3.22 38.64 11.88
CA LEU A 184 2.24 38.51 10.80
C LEU A 184 1.70 39.90 10.42
N ARG A 185 1.78 40.28 9.14
CA ARG A 185 1.35 41.57 8.58
C ARG A 185 0.60 41.36 7.25
N PRO A 186 -0.59 40.75 7.25
CA PRO A 186 -1.40 40.61 6.03
C PRO A 186 -1.71 41.96 5.37
N ASP A 187 -1.78 43.04 6.16
CA ASP A 187 -1.94 44.42 5.67
C ASP A 187 -0.79 44.95 4.79
N SER A 188 0.36 44.26 4.77
CA SER A 188 1.48 44.56 3.88
C SER A 188 1.44 43.81 2.54
N ALA A 189 0.56 42.82 2.36
CA ALA A 189 0.45 42.07 1.10
C ALA A 189 -0.16 42.94 -0.02
N ARG A 190 0.64 43.29 -1.03
CA ARG A 190 0.23 44.16 -2.16
C ARG A 190 0.86 43.71 -3.46
N VAL A 191 0.12 43.85 -4.57
CA VAL A 191 0.65 43.59 -5.92
C VAL A 191 1.84 44.50 -6.20
N GLY A 192 2.93 43.93 -6.70
CA GLY A 192 4.21 44.62 -6.92
C GLY A 192 5.16 44.64 -5.72
N VAL A 193 4.80 44.01 -4.58
CA VAL A 193 5.73 43.83 -3.45
C VAL A 193 6.70 42.68 -3.76
N GLU A 194 8.00 42.97 -3.67
CA GLU A 194 9.05 41.95 -3.61
C GLU A 194 8.94 41.13 -2.33
N ILE A 195 9.19 39.83 -2.46
CA ILE A 195 9.11 38.86 -1.37
C ILE A 195 10.31 37.92 -1.38
N ARG A 196 10.57 37.30 -0.23
CA ARG A 196 11.39 36.09 -0.14
C ARG A 196 10.56 35.00 0.54
N VAL A 197 10.61 33.77 0.03
CA VAL A 197 10.11 32.56 0.71
C VAL A 197 11.33 31.88 1.32
N VAL A 198 11.31 31.61 2.62
CA VAL A 198 12.49 31.12 3.37
C VAL A 198 12.14 29.81 4.07
N GLY A 199 12.78 28.70 3.72
CA GLY A 199 12.37 27.40 4.24
C GLY A 199 13.27 26.21 3.94
N ASN A 200 12.72 25.02 4.15
CA ASN A 200 13.26 23.75 3.67
C ASN A 200 12.68 23.49 2.26
N ASP A 201 13.48 23.02 1.32
CA ASP A 201 13.07 22.80 -0.08
C ASP A 201 13.77 21.53 -0.58
N ALA A 202 13.00 20.55 -1.07
CA ALA A 202 13.45 19.18 -1.38
C ALA A 202 14.17 18.42 -0.23
N GLY A 203 14.10 18.91 1.02
CA GLY A 203 14.88 18.38 2.16
C GLY A 203 16.20 19.11 2.40
N GLU A 204 16.60 20.03 1.51
CA GLU A 204 17.73 20.91 1.72
C GLU A 204 17.36 22.08 2.65
N LYS A 205 18.14 22.25 3.72
CA LYS A 205 17.90 23.30 4.71
C LYS A 205 18.24 24.67 4.13
N LEU A 206 17.31 25.63 4.32
CA LEU A 206 17.50 27.06 4.05
C LEU A 206 17.60 27.42 2.57
N SER A 207 16.66 26.92 1.78
CA SER A 207 16.32 27.51 0.47
C SER A 207 15.68 28.89 0.67
N ILE A 208 16.06 29.83 -0.18
CA ILE A 208 15.58 31.21 -0.19
C ILE A 208 15.16 31.52 -1.64
N LEU A 209 13.86 31.70 -1.85
CA LEU A 209 13.28 31.91 -3.18
C LEU A 209 12.81 33.35 -3.30
N SER A 210 13.27 34.05 -4.34
CA SER A 210 12.81 35.40 -4.65
C SER A 210 11.54 35.39 -5.50
N GLY A 211 10.74 36.44 -5.36
CA GLY A 211 9.54 36.62 -6.15
C GLY A 211 8.88 37.98 -5.97
N VAL A 212 7.80 38.20 -6.70
CA VAL A 212 6.97 39.41 -6.64
C VAL A 212 5.49 39.03 -6.62
N ILE A 213 4.71 39.63 -5.72
CA ILE A 213 3.26 39.39 -5.66
C ILE A 213 2.60 39.93 -6.93
N SER A 214 1.93 39.04 -7.66
CA SER A 214 1.21 39.32 -8.91
C SER A 214 -0.29 39.53 -8.71
N ARG A 215 -0.90 38.87 -7.70
CA ARG A 215 -2.35 38.90 -7.45
C ARG A 215 -2.67 38.62 -5.97
N LEU A 216 -3.83 39.10 -5.49
CA LEU A 216 -4.35 38.89 -4.12
C LEU A 216 -5.76 38.27 -4.08
N ASP A 217 -6.50 38.36 -5.19
CA ASP A 217 -7.93 38.05 -5.36
C ASP A 217 -8.15 36.78 -6.19
N ARG A 218 -7.28 35.78 -6.04
CA ARG A 218 -7.44 34.47 -6.69
C ARG A 218 -8.34 33.60 -5.82
N ASN A 219 -9.40 33.01 -6.36
CA ASN A 219 -10.15 31.96 -5.63
C ASN A 219 -9.22 30.81 -5.23
N ALA A 220 -9.56 30.10 -4.14
CA ALA A 220 -8.81 28.93 -3.68
C ALA A 220 -8.61 27.90 -4.82
N PRO A 221 -7.40 27.32 -4.97
CA PRO A 221 -7.12 26.32 -5.99
C PRO A 221 -7.73 24.96 -5.63
N GLU A 222 -8.24 24.25 -6.64
CA GLU A 222 -8.64 22.85 -6.52
C GLU A 222 -7.42 21.94 -6.74
N TYR A 223 -7.11 21.08 -5.76
CA TYR A 223 -5.99 20.15 -5.80
C TYR A 223 -6.36 18.74 -6.28
N GLY A 224 -7.63 18.51 -6.64
CA GLY A 224 -8.15 17.20 -7.01
C GLY A 224 -8.79 16.48 -5.82
N GLU A 225 -8.31 15.28 -5.49
CA GLU A 225 -8.93 14.42 -4.48
C GLU A 225 -8.27 14.58 -3.11
N GLY A 226 -9.06 14.80 -2.05
CA GLY A 226 -8.58 14.94 -0.67
C GLY A 226 -8.81 16.33 -0.09
N TYR A 227 -7.86 16.82 0.69
CA TYR A 227 -7.95 18.12 1.33
C TYR A 227 -7.91 19.29 0.32
N SER A 228 -8.73 20.31 0.53
CA SER A 228 -8.64 21.57 -0.22
C SER A 228 -9.28 22.75 0.51
N ASP A 229 -8.69 23.93 0.35
CA ASP A 229 -9.22 25.20 0.85
C ASP A 229 -10.46 25.67 0.06
N PHE A 230 -11.31 26.47 0.71
CA PHE A 230 -12.48 27.13 0.13
C PHE A 230 -12.91 28.30 1.00
N ASN A 231 -13.81 29.16 0.50
CA ASN A 231 -14.22 30.39 1.18
C ASN A 231 -13.01 31.29 1.56
N THR A 232 -12.05 31.41 0.65
CA THR A 232 -10.88 32.29 0.79
C THR A 232 -10.29 32.69 -0.54
N ASN A 233 -9.49 33.76 -0.50
CA ASN A 233 -8.60 34.13 -1.59
C ASN A 233 -7.20 33.56 -1.33
N TYR A 234 -6.44 33.38 -2.41
CA TYR A 234 -5.01 33.10 -2.40
C TYR A 234 -4.23 34.26 -3.02
N ILE A 235 -3.06 34.50 -2.45
CA ILE A 235 -2.04 35.39 -3.00
C ILE A 235 -1.26 34.58 -4.04
N GLN A 236 -0.98 35.19 -5.20
CA GLN A 236 -0.21 34.55 -6.27
C GLN A 236 1.04 35.36 -6.57
N ALA A 237 2.20 34.71 -6.61
CA ALA A 237 3.47 35.34 -6.98
C ALA A 237 4.20 34.57 -8.08
N ALA A 238 5.08 35.28 -8.80
CA ALA A 238 6.11 34.63 -9.60
C ALA A 238 7.24 34.19 -8.66
N ALA A 239 7.24 32.91 -8.30
CA ALA A 239 8.25 32.20 -7.51
C ALA A 239 8.23 30.72 -8.00
N ALA A 240 9.18 29.89 -7.55
CA ALA A 240 9.38 28.54 -8.06
C ALA A 240 9.72 27.54 -6.94
N ALA A 241 8.83 27.42 -5.96
CA ALA A 241 9.04 26.54 -4.81
C ALA A 241 8.71 25.07 -5.08
N SER A 242 9.40 24.15 -4.39
CA SER A 242 9.18 22.71 -4.52
C SER A 242 8.68 22.06 -3.22
N GLY A 243 8.68 20.71 -3.16
CA GLY A 243 8.20 19.95 -2.01
C GLY A 243 9.01 20.22 -0.73
N GLY A 244 8.33 20.32 0.42
CA GLY A 244 8.94 20.69 1.71
C GLY A 244 8.87 22.20 2.03
N SER A 245 8.69 23.05 1.00
CA SER A 245 8.50 24.50 1.18
C SER A 245 7.17 24.87 1.85
N SER A 246 6.20 23.94 1.88
CA SER A 246 4.96 24.04 2.65
C SER A 246 5.21 24.56 4.07
N GLY A 247 4.48 25.60 4.46
CA GLY A 247 4.54 26.23 5.78
C GLY A 247 5.63 27.28 5.93
N SER A 248 6.41 27.58 4.88
CA SER A 248 7.38 28.67 4.87
C SER A 248 6.71 30.04 5.05
N PRO A 249 7.30 30.97 5.81
CA PRO A 249 6.90 32.36 5.80
C PRO A 249 7.25 32.98 4.44
N VAL A 250 6.29 33.72 3.86
CA VAL A 250 6.55 34.64 2.76
C VAL A 250 6.78 36.01 3.38
N VAL A 251 8.01 36.52 3.33
CA VAL A 251 8.41 37.77 4.00
C VAL A 251 8.60 38.93 3.03
N ASN A 252 8.34 40.15 3.51
CA ASN A 252 8.73 41.38 2.83
C ASN A 252 10.13 41.86 3.28
N ILE A 253 10.60 42.97 2.70
CA ILE A 253 11.91 43.59 3.00
C ILE A 253 12.06 44.04 4.48
N ASP A 254 10.98 44.20 5.24
CA ASP A 254 11.06 44.50 6.69
C ASP A 254 11.28 43.24 7.55
N GLY A 255 11.29 42.05 6.96
CA GLY A 255 11.26 40.77 7.66
C GLY A 255 9.89 40.40 8.25
N HIS A 256 8.82 41.11 7.90
CA HIS A 256 7.46 40.77 8.30
C HIS A 256 6.91 39.64 7.42
N ALA A 257 6.27 38.63 8.02
CA ALA A 257 5.55 37.60 7.27
C ALA A 257 4.22 38.17 6.76
N ILE A 258 3.97 38.07 5.46
CA ILE A 258 2.78 38.66 4.79
C ILE A 258 1.87 37.61 4.15
N ALA A 259 2.37 36.41 3.88
CA ALA A 259 1.61 35.23 3.46
C ALA A 259 2.26 33.94 4.00
N LEU A 260 1.53 32.82 3.95
CA LEU A 260 2.01 31.48 4.28
C LEU A 260 2.14 30.66 2.99
N GLN A 261 3.30 30.04 2.72
CA GLN A 261 3.43 29.13 1.58
C GLN A 261 2.56 27.89 1.78
N ALA A 262 1.79 27.53 0.74
CA ALA A 262 0.90 26.36 0.72
C ALA A 262 1.18 25.43 -0.47
N GLY A 263 1.71 25.95 -1.59
CA GLY A 263 2.24 25.12 -2.68
C GLY A 263 2.36 25.81 -4.03
N GLY A 264 3.22 25.26 -4.88
CA GLY A 264 3.35 25.62 -6.30
C GLY A 264 2.41 24.83 -7.22
N ARG A 265 2.51 25.06 -8.54
CA ARG A 265 1.80 24.24 -9.53
C ARG A 265 2.60 23.00 -9.89
N ALA A 266 1.95 21.83 -9.87
CA ALA A 266 2.54 20.56 -10.29
C ALA A 266 2.90 20.49 -11.79
N ASP A 267 2.54 21.48 -12.61
CA ASP A 267 2.92 21.55 -14.03
C ASP A 267 4.27 22.26 -14.29
N GLY A 268 5.02 22.58 -13.23
CA GLY A 268 6.36 23.17 -13.33
C GLY A 268 6.36 24.65 -13.74
N ALA A 269 5.21 25.31 -13.76
CA ALA A 269 5.14 26.76 -13.96
C ALA A 269 5.67 27.50 -12.72
N ALA A 270 6.52 28.52 -12.94
CA ALA A 270 7.00 29.43 -11.89
C ALA A 270 5.86 30.36 -11.40
N THR A 271 4.93 29.81 -10.63
CA THR A 271 3.79 30.50 -10.03
C THR A 271 3.35 29.77 -8.77
N ASP A 272 3.61 30.38 -7.61
CA ASP A 272 3.27 29.83 -6.31
C ASP A 272 1.97 30.44 -5.75
N TYR A 273 1.31 29.68 -4.87
CA TYR A 273 0.06 30.04 -4.20
C TYR A 273 0.25 30.11 -2.68
N PHE A 274 0.01 31.29 -2.12
CA PHE A 274 0.16 31.56 -0.69
C PHE A 274 -1.17 31.87 -0.02
N LEU A 275 -1.37 31.35 1.19
CA LEU A 275 -2.53 31.62 2.02
C LEU A 275 -2.39 33.00 2.71
N PRO A 276 -3.43 33.87 2.71
CA PRO A 276 -3.43 35.12 3.46
C PRO A 276 -3.35 34.91 4.98
N LEU A 277 -2.70 35.84 5.69
CA LEU A 277 -2.45 35.72 7.13
C LEU A 277 -3.57 36.28 8.03
N ASP A 278 -4.68 36.76 7.49
CA ASP A 278 -5.77 37.37 8.26
C ASP A 278 -6.40 36.38 9.27
N ARG A 279 -6.83 35.20 8.78
CA ARG A 279 -7.34 34.10 9.64
C ARG A 279 -6.24 33.48 10.53
N PRO A 280 -5.02 33.18 10.05
CA PRO A 280 -3.89 32.79 10.90
C PRO A 280 -3.58 33.76 12.04
N LEU A 281 -3.65 35.08 11.80
CA LEU A 281 -3.44 36.11 12.81
C LEU A 281 -4.60 36.17 13.82
N ARG A 282 -5.87 36.06 13.38
CA ARG A 282 -7.03 35.94 14.27
C ARG A 282 -6.88 34.73 15.21
N ALA A 283 -6.56 33.56 14.66
CA ALA A 283 -6.39 32.33 15.43
C ALA A 283 -5.24 32.46 16.46
N LEU A 284 -4.07 32.95 16.03
CA LEU A 284 -2.94 33.21 16.92
C LEU A 284 -3.32 34.16 18.06
N GLN A 285 -4.04 35.25 17.78
CA GLN A 285 -4.47 36.21 18.80
C GLN A 285 -5.41 35.59 19.83
N CYS A 286 -6.40 34.80 19.43
CA CYS A 286 -7.28 34.08 20.37
C CYS A 286 -6.49 33.10 21.24
N ILE A 287 -5.57 32.32 20.65
CA ILE A 287 -4.73 31.36 21.37
C ILE A 287 -3.80 32.05 22.37
N GLN A 288 -3.21 33.19 22.00
CA GLN A 288 -2.41 34.03 22.90
C GLN A 288 -3.22 34.63 24.06
N GLN A 289 -4.54 34.75 23.91
CA GLN A 289 -5.49 35.24 24.92
C GLN A 289 -6.17 34.10 25.71
N GLU A 290 -5.81 32.83 25.45
CA GLU A 290 -6.46 31.62 25.98
C GLU A 290 -7.96 31.49 25.62
N GLU A 291 -8.37 32.14 24.52
CA GLU A 291 -9.72 32.09 23.96
C GLU A 291 -9.90 30.95 22.95
N LEU A 292 -11.15 30.50 22.78
CA LEU A 292 -11.51 29.52 21.74
C LEU A 292 -11.56 30.19 20.37
N VAL A 293 -10.85 29.62 19.38
CA VAL A 293 -10.92 30.04 17.98
C VAL A 293 -12.26 29.58 17.38
N SER A 294 -13.32 30.36 17.61
CA SER A 294 -14.66 30.09 17.07
C SER A 294 -14.63 30.06 15.53
N ARG A 295 -15.33 29.10 14.91
CA ARG A 295 -15.33 28.92 13.45
C ARG A 295 -16.73 28.55 12.94
N GLY A 296 -17.34 29.44 12.17
CA GLY A 296 -18.73 29.33 11.73
C GLY A 296 -18.89 28.83 10.30
N THR A 297 -19.97 28.08 10.04
CA THR A 297 -20.44 27.79 8.68
C THR A 297 -21.95 27.69 8.58
N ILE A 298 -22.48 27.91 7.37
CA ILE A 298 -23.86 27.58 6.98
C ILE A 298 -23.92 26.38 6.01
N GLN A 299 -22.79 25.67 5.86
CA GLN A 299 -22.51 24.62 4.87
C GLN A 299 -22.68 25.08 3.41
N THR A 300 -22.13 26.25 3.09
CA THR A 300 -22.09 26.81 1.72
C THR A 300 -20.66 27.14 1.30
N GLN A 301 -20.26 26.68 0.12
CA GLN A 301 -19.08 27.17 -0.59
C GLN A 301 -19.46 28.43 -1.38
N TRP A 302 -18.67 29.48 -1.20
CA TRP A 302 -18.77 30.74 -1.91
C TRP A 302 -17.53 30.96 -2.77
N ILE A 303 -17.72 31.46 -3.98
CA ILE A 303 -16.65 31.79 -4.93
C ILE A 303 -16.79 33.25 -5.39
N ILE A 304 -15.68 33.96 -5.58
CA ILE A 304 -15.73 35.29 -6.21
C ILE A 304 -15.90 35.12 -7.72
N LYS A 305 -16.99 35.67 -8.26
CA LYS A 305 -17.24 35.79 -9.70
C LYS A 305 -17.19 37.26 -10.13
N PRO A 306 -16.63 37.58 -11.32
CA PRO A 306 -16.56 38.97 -11.79
C PRO A 306 -17.96 39.51 -12.09
N PHE A 307 -18.12 40.83 -12.06
CA PHE A 307 -19.43 41.48 -12.24
C PHE A 307 -20.12 41.11 -13.57
N ASP A 308 -19.39 40.79 -14.64
CA ASP A 308 -20.02 40.37 -15.90
C ASP A 308 -20.62 38.97 -15.85
N GLU A 309 -20.10 38.08 -15.00
CA GLU A 309 -20.71 36.79 -14.70
C GLU A 309 -21.84 36.94 -13.68
N CYS A 310 -21.67 37.75 -12.63
CA CYS A 310 -22.75 38.03 -11.67
C CYS A 310 -23.99 38.61 -12.36
N ARG A 311 -23.83 39.48 -13.37
CA ARG A 311 -24.95 39.97 -14.20
C ARG A 311 -25.65 38.88 -15.01
N ARG A 312 -24.96 37.80 -15.41
CA ARG A 312 -25.58 36.64 -16.08
C ARG A 312 -26.39 35.78 -15.10
N LEU A 313 -26.00 35.76 -13.82
CA LEU A 313 -26.72 35.11 -12.72
C LEU A 313 -27.88 35.95 -12.17
N GLY A 314 -27.94 37.24 -12.53
CA GLY A 314 -29.04 38.15 -12.20
C GLY A 314 -28.69 39.32 -11.30
N LEU A 315 -27.40 39.63 -11.06
CA LEU A 315 -27.01 40.85 -10.35
C LEU A 315 -27.55 42.09 -11.09
N SER A 316 -28.37 42.88 -10.38
CA SER A 316 -29.00 44.08 -10.91
C SER A 316 -27.99 45.24 -11.10
N PRO A 317 -28.21 46.12 -12.11
CA PRO A 317 -27.42 47.34 -12.28
C PRO A 317 -27.41 48.24 -11.03
N GLU A 318 -28.50 48.23 -10.27
CA GLU A 318 -28.68 48.98 -9.03
C GLU A 318 -27.73 48.49 -7.92
N TRP A 319 -27.68 47.18 -7.66
CA TRP A 319 -26.74 46.62 -6.68
C TRP A 319 -25.29 46.73 -7.16
N GLU A 320 -24.98 46.48 -8.43
CA GLU A 320 -23.62 46.70 -8.97
C GLU A 320 -23.19 48.17 -8.81
N ALA A 321 -24.06 49.13 -9.10
CA ALA A 321 -23.77 50.55 -8.92
C ALA A 321 -23.58 50.94 -7.44
N GLN A 322 -24.29 50.32 -6.51
CA GLN A 322 -24.07 50.51 -5.08
C GLN A 322 -22.73 49.92 -4.62
N VAL A 323 -22.42 48.67 -5.00
CA VAL A 323 -21.14 48.02 -4.64
C VAL A 323 -19.96 48.81 -5.18
N ARG A 324 -19.98 49.22 -6.46
CA ARG A 324 -18.91 50.04 -7.06
C ARG A 324 -18.73 51.41 -6.43
N LYS A 325 -19.74 51.93 -5.73
CA LYS A 325 -19.70 53.21 -5.01
C LYS A 325 -19.15 53.06 -3.59
N GLU A 326 -19.49 51.98 -2.90
CA GLU A 326 -19.08 51.73 -1.51
C GLU A 326 -17.70 51.03 -1.44
N ALA A 327 -17.43 50.11 -2.36
CA ALA A 327 -16.18 49.35 -2.47
C ALA A 327 -15.57 49.48 -3.89
N PRO A 328 -15.04 50.67 -4.28
CA PRO A 328 -14.64 50.99 -5.66
C PRO A 328 -13.40 50.24 -6.19
N LYS A 329 -12.80 49.34 -5.39
CA LYS A 329 -11.72 48.43 -5.81
C LYS A 329 -12.22 47.05 -6.22
N GLU A 330 -13.45 46.69 -5.83
CA GLU A 330 -14.00 45.37 -6.12
C GLU A 330 -14.35 45.22 -7.60
N THR A 331 -14.22 43.99 -8.09
CA THR A 331 -14.44 43.64 -9.50
C THR A 331 -15.47 42.51 -9.69
N GLY A 332 -16.03 42.01 -8.58
CA GLY A 332 -16.98 40.90 -8.54
C GLY A 332 -17.75 40.83 -7.22
N MET A 333 -18.51 39.76 -7.04
CA MET A 333 -19.28 39.43 -5.84
C MET A 333 -19.01 37.99 -5.41
N LEU A 334 -19.32 37.66 -4.15
CA LEU A 334 -19.43 36.29 -3.68
C LEU A 334 -20.70 35.64 -4.24
N VAL A 335 -20.56 34.43 -4.77
CA VAL A 335 -21.66 33.63 -5.34
C VAL A 335 -21.65 32.24 -4.73
N ALA A 336 -22.83 31.71 -4.38
CA ALA A 336 -22.96 30.35 -3.87
C ALA A 336 -22.62 29.33 -4.98
N GLU A 337 -21.69 28.43 -4.70
CA GLU A 337 -21.17 27.44 -5.65
C GLU A 337 -21.53 26.00 -5.28
N ILE A 338 -21.60 25.71 -3.97
CA ILE A 338 -22.11 24.43 -3.45
C ILE A 338 -22.91 24.72 -2.18
N VAL A 339 -24.17 24.26 -2.10
CA VAL A 339 -24.94 24.19 -0.86
C VAL A 339 -25.06 22.73 -0.43
N LEU A 340 -24.55 22.35 0.74
CA LEU A 340 -24.59 20.93 1.14
C LEU A 340 -26.02 20.49 1.55
N PRO A 341 -26.51 19.35 1.04
CA PRO A 341 -27.80 18.79 1.43
C PRO A 341 -27.89 18.57 2.95
N GLU A 342 -29.06 18.84 3.53
CA GLU A 342 -29.35 18.80 4.97
C GLU A 342 -28.52 19.80 5.83
N GLY A 343 -27.71 20.66 5.21
CA GLY A 343 -26.99 21.75 5.87
C GLY A 343 -27.89 22.97 6.21
N PRO A 344 -27.41 23.94 7.03
CA PRO A 344 -28.22 25.08 7.46
C PRO A 344 -28.76 25.99 6.35
N ALA A 345 -28.12 25.98 5.17
CA ALA A 345 -28.52 26.71 3.98
C ALA A 345 -29.37 25.88 2.98
N ASP A 346 -29.50 24.56 3.17
CA ASP A 346 -30.25 23.68 2.27
C ASP A 346 -31.73 24.12 2.16
N GLY A 347 -32.27 24.02 0.94
CA GLY A 347 -33.60 24.51 0.59
C GLY A 347 -33.81 26.02 0.69
N LYS A 348 -32.78 26.80 1.07
CA LYS A 348 -32.85 28.27 1.22
C LYS A 348 -31.97 28.99 0.20
N LEU A 349 -30.68 28.66 0.18
CA LEU A 349 -29.74 29.10 -0.85
C LEU A 349 -29.73 28.12 -2.01
N GLN A 350 -29.27 28.58 -3.17
CA GLN A 350 -29.12 27.79 -4.40
C GLN A 350 -27.84 28.21 -5.12
N GLU A 351 -27.27 27.29 -5.90
CA GLU A 351 -26.09 27.53 -6.72
C GLU A 351 -26.35 28.68 -7.73
N GLY A 352 -25.47 29.67 -7.75
CA GLY A 352 -25.64 30.91 -8.51
C GLY A 352 -26.24 32.10 -7.73
N ASP A 353 -26.68 31.92 -6.48
CA ASP A 353 -27.10 33.04 -5.62
C ASP A 353 -25.95 34.04 -5.40
N VAL A 354 -26.18 35.30 -5.78
CA VAL A 354 -25.20 36.38 -5.56
C VAL A 354 -25.41 37.00 -4.19
N LEU A 355 -24.43 36.91 -3.30
CA LEU A 355 -24.51 37.50 -1.95
C LEU A 355 -24.40 39.03 -2.04
N ILE A 356 -25.39 39.74 -1.48
CA ILE A 356 -25.43 41.20 -1.45
C ILE A 356 -25.13 41.72 -0.03
N LYS A 357 -25.76 41.13 0.99
CA LYS A 357 -25.61 41.56 2.39
C LYS A 357 -25.61 40.41 3.38
N VAL A 358 -24.99 40.62 4.54
CA VAL A 358 -25.20 39.81 5.74
C VAL A 358 -25.48 40.73 6.93
N ASN A 359 -26.52 40.41 7.72
CA ASN A 359 -27.00 41.20 8.86
C ASN A 359 -27.25 42.69 8.55
N GLY A 360 -27.57 43.01 7.28
CA GLY A 360 -27.81 44.37 6.78
C GLY A 360 -26.57 45.12 6.26
N GLU A 361 -25.37 44.59 6.49
CA GLU A 361 -24.09 45.12 6.00
C GLU A 361 -23.82 44.64 4.56
N LEU A 362 -23.39 45.53 3.65
CA LEU A 362 -23.01 45.17 2.28
C LEU A 362 -21.73 44.33 2.30
N LEU A 363 -21.69 43.19 1.60
CA LEU A 363 -20.61 42.22 1.73
C LEU A 363 -20.05 41.74 0.39
N THR A 364 -18.74 41.87 0.22
CA THR A 364 -17.99 41.47 -0.99
C THR A 364 -16.77 40.58 -0.72
N GLN A 365 -16.32 40.45 0.53
CA GLN A 365 -15.02 39.85 0.88
C GLN A 365 -15.16 38.69 1.87
N PHE A 366 -14.41 37.60 1.64
CA PHE A 366 -14.38 36.43 2.52
C PHE A 366 -14.10 36.78 3.98
N VAL A 367 -13.01 37.50 4.27
CA VAL A 367 -12.60 37.87 5.65
C VAL A 367 -13.75 38.50 6.45
N ARG A 368 -14.60 39.31 5.80
CA ARG A 368 -15.76 39.94 6.46
C ARG A 368 -16.95 39.01 6.63
N LEU A 369 -17.17 38.07 5.70
CA LEU A 369 -18.15 36.98 5.88
C LEU A 369 -17.73 36.08 7.05
N ASP A 370 -16.43 35.78 7.13
CA ASP A 370 -15.82 34.94 8.15
C ASP A 370 -15.98 35.55 9.55
N ASP A 371 -15.62 36.83 9.73
CA ASP A 371 -15.87 37.57 10.97
C ASP A 371 -17.32 37.40 11.48
N ILE A 372 -18.30 37.51 10.56
CA ILE A 372 -19.72 37.47 10.89
C ILE A 372 -20.17 36.04 11.22
N LEU A 373 -19.70 35.03 10.48
CA LEU A 373 -20.00 33.63 10.77
C LEU A 373 -19.33 33.17 12.08
N ASP A 374 -18.03 33.44 12.25
CA ASP A 374 -17.23 33.05 13.41
C ASP A 374 -17.70 33.72 14.70
N SER A 375 -18.30 34.92 14.62
CA SER A 375 -18.94 35.60 15.77
C SER A 375 -20.42 35.23 15.99
N SER A 376 -21.04 34.49 15.06
CA SER A 376 -22.46 34.11 15.11
C SER A 376 -22.71 32.61 15.28
N VAL A 377 -21.70 31.82 15.64
CA VAL A 377 -21.80 30.37 15.92
C VAL A 377 -22.92 30.08 16.93
N ASP A 378 -23.72 29.04 16.66
CA ASP A 378 -24.98 28.66 17.32
C ASP A 378 -26.11 29.73 17.28
N GLY A 379 -25.83 30.90 16.70
CA GLY A 379 -26.77 31.97 16.39
C GLY A 379 -27.35 31.88 14.97
N ASN A 380 -27.94 32.97 14.51
CA ASN A 380 -28.48 33.08 13.15
C ASN A 380 -27.89 34.31 12.43
N VAL A 381 -27.68 34.16 11.13
CA VAL A 381 -27.33 35.24 10.21
C VAL A 381 -28.45 35.45 9.18
N HIS A 382 -28.70 36.72 8.85
CA HIS A 382 -29.68 37.13 7.84
C HIS A 382 -28.93 37.54 6.57
N LEU A 383 -29.03 36.75 5.51
CA LEU A 383 -28.41 37.02 4.22
C LEU A 383 -29.43 37.67 3.28
N LEU A 384 -29.01 38.71 2.55
CA LEU A 384 -29.70 39.18 1.35
C LEU A 384 -28.92 38.65 0.14
N VAL A 385 -29.56 37.82 -0.67
CA VAL A 385 -28.99 37.31 -1.93
C VAL A 385 -29.86 37.76 -3.11
N GLN A 386 -29.27 37.83 -4.30
CA GLN A 386 -30.00 38.06 -5.54
C GLN A 386 -29.97 36.81 -6.42
N ARG A 387 -31.15 36.29 -6.76
CA ARG A 387 -31.36 35.06 -7.54
C ARG A 387 -32.11 35.40 -8.83
N GLY A 388 -31.45 35.33 -9.98
CA GLY A 388 -32.09 35.58 -11.28
C GLY A 388 -32.66 37.00 -11.47
N GLY A 389 -32.26 37.96 -10.62
CA GLY A 389 -32.80 39.32 -10.58
C GLY A 389 -33.61 39.64 -9.32
N GLU A 390 -34.17 38.64 -8.64
CA GLU A 390 -35.01 38.85 -7.47
C GLU A 390 -34.20 38.86 -6.16
N ASP A 391 -34.45 39.86 -5.31
CA ASP A 391 -33.85 40.00 -3.98
C ASP A 391 -34.56 39.06 -2.99
N LEU A 392 -33.80 38.19 -2.31
CA LEU A 392 -34.29 37.19 -1.37
C LEU A 392 -33.60 37.35 -0.01
N GLU A 393 -34.39 37.53 1.05
CA GLU A 393 -33.91 37.46 2.44
C GLU A 393 -33.98 36.03 2.97
N VAL A 394 -32.82 35.51 3.41
CA VAL A 394 -32.63 34.14 3.90
C VAL A 394 -32.09 34.19 5.33
N THR A 395 -32.59 33.32 6.21
CA THR A 395 -32.06 33.17 7.58
C THR A 395 -31.45 31.79 7.77
N CYS A 396 -30.15 31.75 8.06
CA CYS A 396 -29.39 30.53 8.31
C CYS A 396 -28.85 30.52 9.74
N THR A 397 -28.97 29.38 10.40
CA THR A 397 -28.31 29.12 11.68
C THR A 397 -26.84 28.79 11.39
N VAL A 398 -25.90 29.37 12.15
CA VAL A 398 -24.47 29.10 11.94
C VAL A 398 -24.05 27.94 12.84
N GLN A 399 -23.45 26.91 12.23
CA GLN A 399 -22.89 25.76 12.94
C GLN A 399 -21.40 25.97 13.24
N ASP A 400 -20.93 25.38 14.33
CA ASP A 400 -19.51 25.25 14.62
C ASP A 400 -18.85 24.25 13.65
N LEU A 401 -17.84 24.73 12.92
CA LEU A 401 -17.00 23.92 12.04
C LEU A 401 -16.23 22.84 12.80
N HIS A 402 -15.83 23.08 14.05
CA HIS A 402 -15.11 22.09 14.86
C HIS A 402 -16.02 20.95 15.32
N ALA A 403 -17.34 21.16 15.37
CA ALA A 403 -18.33 20.13 15.70
C ALA A 403 -18.68 19.21 14.52
N ILE A 404 -18.55 19.68 13.27
CA ILE A 404 -18.76 18.89 12.04
C ILE A 404 -17.46 18.42 11.37
N THR A 405 -16.32 18.69 12.01
CA THR A 405 -15.00 18.14 11.64
C THR A 405 -14.65 17.04 12.64
N PRO A 406 -14.25 15.83 12.20
CA PRO A 406 -14.02 14.73 13.13
C PRO A 406 -12.87 15.06 14.09
N SER A 407 -13.08 14.74 15.36
CA SER A 407 -12.10 14.89 16.46
C SER A 407 -11.84 13.55 17.18
N ARG A 408 -12.42 12.46 16.68
CA ARG A 408 -12.36 11.11 17.23
C ARG A 408 -12.41 10.08 16.11
N TYR A 409 -11.87 8.90 16.36
CA TYR A 409 -12.07 7.71 15.52
C TYR A 409 -12.16 6.45 16.38
N VAL A 410 -12.70 5.37 15.81
CA VAL A 410 -12.72 4.04 16.43
C VAL A 410 -11.97 3.06 15.57
N THR A 411 -11.17 2.20 16.21
CA THR A 411 -10.57 1.02 15.59
C THR A 411 -11.30 -0.23 16.06
N VAL A 412 -11.62 -1.12 15.11
CA VAL A 412 -12.25 -2.42 15.37
C VAL A 412 -12.00 -3.38 14.21
N ALA A 413 -11.63 -4.62 14.52
CA ALA A 413 -11.47 -5.71 13.53
C ALA A 413 -10.58 -5.31 12.33
N GLY A 414 -9.46 -4.66 12.65
CA GLY A 414 -8.42 -4.24 11.71
C GLY A 414 -8.64 -2.90 10.99
N ALA A 415 -9.78 -2.23 11.13
CA ALA A 415 -10.14 -1.02 10.37
C ALA A 415 -10.44 0.21 11.23
N THR A 416 -10.36 1.40 10.61
CA THR A 416 -10.49 2.71 11.26
C THR A 416 -11.69 3.50 10.72
N PHE A 417 -12.50 4.05 11.64
CA PHE A 417 -13.80 4.68 11.36
C PHE A 417 -13.97 6.03 12.07
N HIS A 418 -14.55 7.03 11.41
CA HIS A 418 -15.00 8.28 12.05
C HIS A 418 -16.33 8.79 11.46
N ASP A 419 -16.93 9.81 12.06
CA ASP A 419 -18.05 10.54 11.47
C ASP A 419 -17.58 11.27 10.19
N LEU A 420 -18.38 11.28 9.11
CA LEU A 420 -18.03 11.91 7.83
C LEU A 420 -17.72 13.41 8.03
N SER A 421 -16.56 13.86 7.54
CA SER A 421 -16.10 15.23 7.72
C SER A 421 -16.73 16.23 6.76
N TYR A 422 -16.77 17.50 7.16
CA TYR A 422 -17.20 18.59 6.29
C TYR A 422 -16.30 18.76 5.05
N GLN A 423 -15.00 18.43 5.12
CA GLN A 423 -14.10 18.44 3.94
C GLN A 423 -14.52 17.39 2.90
N GLN A 424 -14.68 16.13 3.31
CA GLN A 424 -15.16 15.05 2.43
C GLN A 424 -16.58 15.33 1.92
N ALA A 425 -17.47 15.82 2.80
CA ALA A 425 -18.85 16.17 2.44
C ALA A 425 -18.92 17.32 1.42
N ARG A 426 -18.06 18.34 1.58
CA ARG A 426 -17.90 19.44 0.62
C ARG A 426 -17.45 18.94 -0.74
N LEU A 427 -16.37 18.15 -0.78
CA LEU A 427 -15.70 17.75 -2.03
C LEU A 427 -16.64 17.00 -2.99
N TYR A 428 -17.56 16.20 -2.44
CA TYR A 428 -18.52 15.42 -3.24
C TYR A 428 -19.93 16.01 -3.27
N ALA A 429 -20.15 17.20 -2.69
CA ALA A 429 -21.44 17.88 -2.56
C ALA A 429 -22.54 17.03 -1.88
N ILE A 430 -22.19 16.37 -0.77
CA ILE A 430 -23.08 15.46 -0.03
C ILE A 430 -23.37 15.95 1.39
N ALA A 431 -24.41 15.41 2.02
CA ALA A 431 -24.75 15.75 3.40
C ALA A 431 -23.63 15.32 4.38
N CYS A 432 -23.26 16.23 5.30
CA CYS A 432 -22.19 16.02 6.28
C CYS A 432 -22.60 15.06 7.42
N LYS A 433 -22.77 13.77 7.10
CA LYS A 433 -23.23 12.70 8.02
C LYS A 433 -22.84 11.30 7.53
N GLY A 434 -22.95 10.30 8.40
CA GLY A 434 -22.61 8.91 8.11
C GLY A 434 -21.28 8.50 8.73
N VAL A 435 -20.98 7.19 8.70
CA VAL A 435 -19.73 6.63 9.22
C VAL A 435 -18.78 6.38 8.06
N TYR A 436 -17.70 7.17 8.01
CA TYR A 436 -16.65 7.10 7.01
C TYR A 436 -15.56 6.11 7.43
N VAL A 437 -15.09 5.30 6.47
CA VAL A 437 -13.95 4.40 6.63
C VAL A 437 -12.72 5.08 6.03
N CYS A 438 -11.84 5.59 6.89
CA CYS A 438 -10.56 6.16 6.48
C CYS A 438 -9.47 5.10 6.27
N GLU A 439 -9.67 3.88 6.79
CA GLU A 439 -8.72 2.77 6.67
C GLU A 439 -9.47 1.43 6.56
N ALA A 440 -9.74 1.00 5.33
CA ALA A 440 -10.50 -0.19 4.97
C ALA A 440 -9.57 -1.42 4.89
N ALA A 441 -9.39 -2.09 6.04
CA ALA A 441 -8.41 -3.14 6.23
C ALA A 441 -8.96 -4.30 7.08
N GLY A 442 -8.31 -5.47 7.07
CA GLY A 442 -8.73 -6.63 7.87
C GLY A 442 -10.15 -7.10 7.55
N SER A 443 -11.01 -7.22 8.57
CA SER A 443 -12.44 -7.55 8.39
C SER A 443 -13.16 -6.64 7.40
N PHE A 444 -12.77 -5.37 7.30
CA PHE A 444 -13.42 -4.35 6.49
C PHE A 444 -12.62 -3.98 5.23
N LYS A 445 -11.73 -4.85 4.74
CA LYS A 445 -11.22 -4.73 3.36
C LYS A 445 -12.32 -5.14 2.37
N LEU A 446 -13.11 -4.15 1.95
CA LEU A 446 -14.33 -4.36 1.16
C LEU A 446 -14.02 -4.67 -0.31
N GLU A 447 -13.25 -3.79 -0.93
CA GLU A 447 -12.87 -3.81 -2.35
C GLU A 447 -11.42 -3.31 -2.47
N ASN A 448 -10.97 -2.89 -3.65
CA ASN A 448 -9.55 -2.56 -3.90
C ASN A 448 -9.12 -1.15 -3.43
N THR A 449 -9.98 -0.37 -2.76
CA THR A 449 -9.64 0.97 -2.23
C THR A 449 -9.55 0.97 -0.70
N PHE A 450 -8.50 1.60 -0.17
CA PHE A 450 -8.20 1.66 1.27
C PHE A 450 -9.03 2.70 2.05
N SER A 451 -9.80 3.56 1.37
CA SER A 451 -10.62 4.60 1.99
C SER A 451 -11.79 4.97 1.06
N GLY A 452 -12.60 5.97 1.44
CA GLY A 452 -13.70 6.47 0.60
C GLY A 452 -15.05 5.78 0.82
N TRP A 453 -15.16 4.87 1.79
CA TRP A 453 -16.40 4.13 2.07
C TRP A 453 -17.25 4.79 3.14
N ILE A 454 -18.57 4.81 2.94
CA ILE A 454 -19.56 5.22 3.94
C ILE A 454 -20.43 4.01 4.30
N ILE A 455 -20.54 3.69 5.59
CA ILE A 455 -21.30 2.54 6.09
C ILE A 455 -22.77 2.92 6.33
N ASP A 456 -23.69 2.29 5.59
CA ASP A 456 -25.14 2.47 5.74
C ASP A 456 -25.72 1.65 6.91
N SER A 457 -25.26 0.41 7.07
CA SER A 457 -25.75 -0.52 8.09
C SER A 457 -24.80 -1.69 8.33
N VAL A 458 -24.63 -2.06 9.59
CA VAL A 458 -23.83 -3.22 10.03
C VAL A 458 -24.77 -4.27 10.63
N ASP A 459 -24.66 -5.52 10.15
CA ASP A 459 -25.59 -6.62 10.42
C ASP A 459 -27.07 -6.20 10.43
N LYS A 460 -27.53 -5.63 9.32
CA LYS A 460 -28.93 -5.21 9.10
C LYS A 460 -29.43 -4.07 10.02
N ARG A 461 -28.59 -3.56 10.92
CA ARG A 461 -28.88 -2.40 11.80
C ARG A 461 -28.28 -1.13 11.18
N PRO A 462 -29.08 -0.09 10.88
CA PRO A 462 -28.57 1.18 10.35
C PRO A 462 -27.54 1.83 11.27
N THR A 463 -26.58 2.55 10.68
CA THR A 463 -25.48 3.22 11.39
C THR A 463 -25.26 4.63 10.85
N LYS A 464 -26.02 5.62 11.34
CA LYS A 464 -26.02 7.01 10.81
C LYS A 464 -24.83 7.86 11.26
N ASN A 465 -24.17 7.47 12.34
CA ASN A 465 -23.05 8.15 12.99
C ASN A 465 -22.20 7.11 13.75
N LEU A 466 -21.03 7.54 14.22
CA LEU A 466 -20.05 6.67 14.85
C LEU A 466 -20.58 6.03 16.14
N ASP A 467 -21.47 6.69 16.88
CA ASP A 467 -22.06 6.13 18.11
C ASP A 467 -23.06 5.00 17.83
N GLU A 468 -23.92 5.14 16.80
CA GLU A 468 -24.78 4.05 16.33
C GLU A 468 -23.92 2.86 15.85
N PHE A 469 -22.82 3.11 15.14
CA PHE A 469 -21.86 2.07 14.73
C PHE A 469 -21.16 1.41 15.92
N ILE A 470 -20.74 2.19 16.93
CA ILE A 470 -20.11 1.69 18.15
C ILE A 470 -21.03 0.69 18.86
N GLU A 471 -22.26 1.08 19.17
CA GLU A 471 -23.21 0.22 19.88
C GLU A 471 -23.63 -0.99 19.05
N VAL A 472 -23.64 -0.87 17.72
CA VAL A 472 -23.90 -2.01 16.82
C VAL A 472 -22.74 -3.01 16.81
N MET A 473 -21.49 -2.55 16.72
CA MET A 473 -20.29 -3.41 16.73
C MET A 473 -20.03 -4.07 18.09
N LYS A 474 -20.34 -3.40 19.21
CA LYS A 474 -20.20 -3.93 20.57
C LYS A 474 -20.94 -5.26 20.80
N THR A 475 -22.03 -5.53 20.08
CA THR A 475 -22.84 -6.75 20.27
C THR A 475 -22.49 -7.90 19.33
N ILE A 476 -21.42 -7.80 18.52
CA ILE A 476 -21.12 -8.76 17.45
C ILE A 476 -20.08 -9.78 17.94
N PRO A 477 -20.36 -11.10 17.91
CA PRO A 477 -19.38 -12.13 18.26
C PRO A 477 -18.16 -12.14 17.34
N ASP A 478 -17.01 -12.52 17.91
CA ASP A 478 -15.83 -12.92 17.14
C ASP A 478 -16.17 -14.08 16.18
N ARG A 479 -15.46 -14.15 15.05
CA ARG A 479 -15.64 -15.14 13.97
C ARG A 479 -17.06 -15.20 13.38
N SER A 480 -17.95 -14.27 13.73
CA SER A 480 -19.26 -14.14 13.10
C SER A 480 -19.13 -13.74 11.62
N ARG A 481 -20.23 -13.89 10.87
CA ARG A 481 -20.35 -13.52 9.46
C ARG A 481 -21.54 -12.60 9.30
N ILE A 482 -21.28 -11.32 9.05
CA ILE A 482 -22.30 -10.27 9.08
C ILE A 482 -22.49 -9.64 7.70
N VAL A 483 -23.70 -9.16 7.44
CA VAL A 483 -24.02 -8.40 6.22
C VAL A 483 -23.69 -6.93 6.47
N LEU A 484 -22.73 -6.40 5.72
CA LEU A 484 -22.40 -4.98 5.68
C LEU A 484 -23.07 -4.34 4.46
N SER A 485 -23.63 -3.14 4.65
CA SER A 485 -24.08 -2.27 3.56
C SER A 485 -23.25 -1.00 3.57
N TYR A 486 -22.81 -0.58 2.40
CA TYR A 486 -21.93 0.57 2.23
C TYR A 486 -22.12 1.21 0.85
N ARG A 487 -21.59 2.43 0.69
CA ARG A 487 -21.48 3.15 -0.57
C ARG A 487 -20.10 3.78 -0.69
N HIS A 488 -19.60 3.94 -1.91
CA HIS A 488 -18.39 4.73 -2.13
C HIS A 488 -18.76 6.21 -2.18
N ILE A 489 -17.93 7.10 -1.64
CA ILE A 489 -18.23 8.53 -1.58
C ILE A 489 -18.36 9.15 -3.00
N ARG A 490 -17.69 8.56 -3.99
CA ARG A 490 -17.77 8.94 -5.42
C ARG A 490 -18.99 8.37 -6.16
N ASP A 491 -19.69 7.40 -5.56
CA ASP A 491 -20.92 6.81 -6.12
C ASP A 491 -21.91 6.47 -4.99
N LEU A 492 -22.73 7.46 -4.63
CA LEU A 492 -23.84 7.27 -3.68
C LEU A 492 -25.06 6.57 -4.28
N HIS A 493 -25.07 6.24 -5.58
CA HIS A 493 -26.15 5.54 -6.26
C HIS A 493 -25.96 4.02 -6.19
N THR A 494 -24.73 3.53 -6.35
CA THR A 494 -24.40 2.10 -6.26
C THR A 494 -24.22 1.67 -4.80
N ARG A 495 -25.27 1.08 -4.24
CA ARG A 495 -25.26 0.46 -2.91
C ARG A 495 -24.51 -0.88 -2.91
N GLY A 496 -23.30 -0.89 -2.37
CA GLY A 496 -22.53 -2.09 -2.07
C GLY A 496 -23.15 -2.91 -0.93
N THR A 497 -23.01 -4.23 -0.98
CA THR A 497 -23.44 -5.13 0.09
C THR A 497 -22.57 -6.38 0.09
N SER A 498 -21.80 -6.57 1.16
CA SER A 498 -20.80 -7.64 1.29
C SER A 498 -20.97 -8.40 2.60
N ILE A 499 -20.58 -9.68 2.59
CA ILE A 499 -20.55 -10.51 3.79
C ILE A 499 -19.12 -10.54 4.32
N ILE A 500 -18.89 -9.85 5.44
CA ILE A 500 -17.58 -9.81 6.11
C ILE A 500 -17.52 -10.84 7.24
N HIS A 501 -16.30 -11.23 7.62
CA HIS A 501 -16.01 -12.15 8.72
C HIS A 501 -15.25 -11.37 9.78
N VAL A 502 -15.75 -11.38 11.02
CA VAL A 502 -15.31 -10.44 12.06
C VAL A 502 -14.17 -11.04 12.90
N ASP A 503 -12.94 -10.55 12.72
CA ASP A 503 -11.67 -11.10 13.23
C ASP A 503 -11.20 -10.50 14.57
N ARG A 504 -12.13 -10.33 15.52
CA ARG A 504 -11.88 -9.73 16.84
C ARG A 504 -10.95 -10.52 17.76
N HIS A 505 -10.47 -11.71 17.41
CA HIS A 505 -9.45 -12.42 18.20
C HIS A 505 -8.01 -12.03 17.82
N TRP A 506 -7.77 -11.52 16.60
CA TRP A 506 -6.51 -10.83 16.25
C TRP A 506 -6.55 -9.36 16.68
N HIS A 507 -7.71 -8.72 16.57
CA HIS A 507 -7.97 -7.34 17.01
C HIS A 507 -8.92 -7.31 18.23
N PRO A 508 -8.45 -7.72 19.43
CA PRO A 508 -9.28 -7.90 20.63
C PRO A 508 -9.93 -6.62 21.12
N LYS A 509 -9.20 -5.50 21.11
CA LYS A 509 -9.70 -4.24 21.65
C LYS A 509 -10.45 -3.47 20.57
N MET A 510 -11.76 -3.30 20.78
CA MET A 510 -12.48 -2.21 20.14
C MET A 510 -12.13 -0.94 20.91
N ARG A 511 -11.59 0.08 20.23
CA ARG A 511 -10.93 1.21 20.89
C ARG A 511 -11.33 2.54 20.28
N LEU A 512 -11.60 3.53 21.13
CA LEU A 512 -11.80 4.93 20.77
C LEU A 512 -10.47 5.66 20.89
N ALA A 513 -10.17 6.51 19.91
CA ALA A 513 -9.16 7.55 20.00
C ALA A 513 -9.86 8.91 19.96
N GLN A 514 -9.52 9.80 20.90
CA GLN A 514 -10.09 11.15 21.01
C GLN A 514 -8.97 12.19 21.00
N ARG A 515 -9.07 13.19 20.12
CA ARG A 515 -8.09 14.29 20.03
C ARG A 515 -8.10 15.11 21.32
N ASN A 516 -6.91 15.36 21.88
CA ASN A 516 -6.72 16.18 23.07
C ASN A 516 -5.82 17.38 22.75
N ASP A 517 -6.42 18.45 22.25
CA ASP A 517 -5.72 19.67 21.84
C ASP A 517 -5.06 20.45 23.01
N ARG A 518 -5.20 19.99 24.27
CA ARG A 518 -4.43 20.49 25.42
C ARG A 518 -3.10 19.78 25.64
N THR A 519 -2.94 18.55 25.14
CA THR A 519 -1.68 17.77 25.20
C THR A 519 -1.02 17.62 23.83
N GLY A 520 -1.76 17.89 22.75
CA GLY A 520 -1.34 17.62 21.37
C GLY A 520 -1.39 16.14 20.99
N LEU A 521 -1.78 15.27 21.92
CA LEU A 521 -1.88 13.82 21.72
C LEU A 521 -3.33 13.40 21.45
N TRP A 522 -3.51 12.13 21.08
CA TRP A 522 -4.81 11.48 21.09
C TRP A 522 -4.89 10.51 22.27
N ASP A 523 -5.96 10.63 23.05
CA ASP A 523 -6.23 9.78 24.21
C ASP A 523 -7.00 8.53 23.78
N PHE A 524 -6.52 7.36 24.21
CA PHE A 524 -7.08 6.05 23.85
C PHE A 524 -7.93 5.46 24.98
N ALA A 525 -9.10 4.91 24.63
CA ALA A 525 -10.00 4.22 25.56
C ALA A 525 -10.56 2.92 24.98
N ASP A 526 -10.47 1.82 25.72
CA ASP A 526 -11.10 0.55 25.37
C ASP A 526 -12.63 0.65 25.50
N LEU A 527 -13.36 0.36 24.42
CA LEU A 527 -14.82 0.38 24.37
C LEU A 527 -15.45 -0.99 24.66
N ALA A 528 -14.81 -2.08 24.23
CA ALA A 528 -15.26 -3.45 24.47
C ALA A 528 -14.18 -4.50 24.22
N ASP A 529 -14.23 -5.58 25.01
CA ASP A 529 -13.52 -6.85 24.78
C ASP A 529 -14.24 -7.72 23.73
N PRO A 530 -13.61 -8.78 23.18
CA PRO A 530 -14.24 -9.63 22.17
C PRO A 530 -15.33 -10.52 22.80
N ILE A 531 -16.52 -10.52 22.21
CA ILE A 531 -17.57 -11.49 22.53
C ILE A 531 -17.13 -12.86 21.97
N PRO A 532 -17.10 -13.94 22.77
CA PRO A 532 -16.68 -15.26 22.30
C PRO A 532 -17.45 -15.74 21.07
N ALA A 533 -16.75 -16.40 20.15
CA ALA A 533 -17.34 -16.96 18.94
C ALA A 533 -18.46 -17.98 19.24
N GLU A 534 -19.53 -17.97 18.45
CA GLU A 534 -20.60 -18.95 18.56
C GLU A 534 -20.09 -20.35 18.15
N PRO A 535 -20.46 -21.43 18.89
CA PRO A 535 -20.08 -22.78 18.50
C PRO A 535 -20.58 -23.15 17.09
N PRO A 536 -19.73 -23.70 16.21
CA PRO A 536 -20.14 -24.04 14.85
C PRO A 536 -21.21 -25.13 14.84
N VAL A 537 -22.26 -24.92 14.06
CA VAL A 537 -23.40 -25.84 13.94
C VAL A 537 -23.29 -26.61 12.62
N PRO A 538 -23.39 -27.96 12.61
CA PRO A 538 -23.36 -28.75 11.38
C PRO A 538 -24.40 -28.31 10.34
N ARG A 539 -23.99 -28.24 9.07
CA ARG A 539 -24.84 -27.82 7.94
C ARG A 539 -24.83 -28.85 6.81
N LYS A 540 -25.96 -28.97 6.11
CA LYS A 540 -26.08 -29.76 4.88
C LYS A 540 -25.74 -28.91 3.65
N ALA A 541 -25.02 -29.50 2.70
CA ALA A 541 -24.92 -29.01 1.33
C ALA A 541 -24.86 -30.16 0.33
N ASP A 542 -25.16 -29.85 -0.92
CA ASP A 542 -25.10 -30.76 -2.05
C ASP A 542 -24.21 -30.10 -3.12
N PHE A 543 -23.28 -30.86 -3.70
CA PHE A 543 -22.37 -30.34 -4.73
C PHE A 543 -23.11 -30.08 -6.05
N ILE A 544 -22.62 -29.10 -6.82
CA ILE A 544 -23.09 -28.82 -8.18
C ILE A 544 -22.94 -30.04 -9.09
N GLN A 545 -23.85 -30.18 -10.05
CA GLN A 545 -23.73 -31.14 -11.15
C GLN A 545 -23.25 -30.37 -12.39
N LEU A 546 -22.29 -30.94 -13.12
CA LEU A 546 -21.71 -30.27 -14.30
C LEU A 546 -22.42 -30.69 -15.58
N ASP A 547 -23.41 -29.89 -15.99
CA ASP A 547 -24.09 -30.09 -17.26
C ASP A 547 -23.13 -30.01 -18.45
N GLY A 548 -23.27 -30.95 -19.40
CA GLY A 548 -22.52 -30.97 -20.66
C GLY A 548 -21.07 -31.47 -20.58
N VAL A 549 -20.54 -31.81 -19.40
CA VAL A 549 -19.19 -32.40 -19.27
C VAL A 549 -19.19 -33.83 -19.82
N SER A 550 -18.44 -34.05 -20.90
CA SER A 550 -18.40 -35.32 -21.64
C SER A 550 -17.59 -36.44 -20.96
N HIS A 551 -16.89 -36.14 -19.87
CA HIS A 551 -15.99 -37.05 -19.16
C HIS A 551 -16.48 -37.24 -17.71
N PRO A 552 -17.12 -38.38 -17.35
CA PRO A 552 -17.72 -38.58 -16.02
C PRO A 552 -16.75 -38.38 -14.85
N ALA A 553 -15.48 -38.74 -15.02
CA ALA A 553 -14.43 -38.55 -14.01
C ALA A 553 -14.29 -37.08 -13.56
N ALA A 554 -14.45 -36.11 -14.47
CA ALA A 554 -14.40 -34.69 -14.16
C ALA A 554 -15.70 -34.14 -13.52
N ALA A 555 -16.81 -34.89 -13.57
CA ALA A 555 -18.02 -34.54 -12.84
C ALA A 555 -17.97 -35.02 -11.38
N ASP A 556 -17.39 -36.19 -11.10
CA ASP A 556 -17.24 -36.69 -9.73
C ASP A 556 -16.13 -35.96 -8.95
N ILE A 557 -15.01 -35.59 -9.59
CA ILE A 557 -13.85 -34.95 -8.93
C ILE A 557 -14.18 -33.61 -8.23
N VAL A 558 -15.29 -32.96 -8.61
CA VAL A 558 -15.83 -31.75 -7.94
C VAL A 558 -16.01 -31.99 -6.44
N ARG A 559 -16.39 -33.21 -6.04
CA ARG A 559 -16.58 -33.59 -4.63
C ARG A 559 -15.28 -33.74 -3.83
N SER A 560 -14.13 -33.76 -4.51
CA SER A 560 -12.80 -33.73 -3.90
C SER A 560 -12.23 -32.31 -3.78
N PHE A 561 -12.94 -31.26 -4.18
CA PHE A 561 -12.45 -29.88 -4.07
C PHE A 561 -13.20 -29.06 -3.03
N VAL A 562 -12.46 -28.17 -2.36
CA VAL A 562 -12.98 -27.15 -1.44
C VAL A 562 -12.31 -25.80 -1.70
N ARG A 563 -13.05 -24.70 -1.60
CA ARG A 563 -12.49 -23.35 -1.73
C ARG A 563 -11.96 -22.90 -0.39
N VAL A 564 -10.71 -22.47 -0.32
CA VAL A 564 -10.04 -22.02 0.90
C VAL A 564 -9.80 -20.52 0.84
N SER A 565 -10.19 -19.80 1.90
CA SER A 565 -9.82 -18.41 2.13
C SER A 565 -8.83 -18.36 3.30
N CYS A 566 -7.70 -17.69 3.09
CA CYS A 566 -6.67 -17.43 4.07
C CYS A 566 -6.68 -15.93 4.40
N THR A 567 -6.64 -15.57 5.69
CA THR A 567 -6.47 -14.19 6.18
C THR A 567 -5.27 -14.14 7.12
N ILE A 568 -4.39 -13.17 6.90
CA ILE A 568 -3.10 -13.00 7.56
C ILE A 568 -3.14 -11.69 8.36
N PRO A 569 -3.02 -11.70 9.70
CA PRO A 569 -3.12 -10.50 10.52
C PRO A 569 -1.88 -9.59 10.44
N VAL A 570 -0.69 -10.19 10.26
CA VAL A 570 0.61 -9.51 10.27
C VAL A 570 1.44 -9.95 9.06
N LYS A 571 2.03 -9.00 8.31
CA LYS A 571 2.99 -9.32 7.24
C LYS A 571 4.27 -9.90 7.85
N VAL A 572 4.52 -11.19 7.60
CA VAL A 572 5.76 -11.93 7.90
C VAL A 572 6.23 -12.70 6.66
N ASP A 573 7.46 -13.21 6.68
CA ASP A 573 8.08 -14.02 5.63
C ASP A 573 8.02 -13.39 4.21
N GLY A 574 8.02 -12.05 4.14
CA GLY A 574 7.93 -11.27 2.89
C GLY A 574 6.63 -11.48 2.09
N PHE A 575 5.56 -12.02 2.70
CA PHE A 575 4.33 -12.31 1.98
C PHE A 575 3.51 -11.03 1.68
N PRO A 576 3.09 -10.80 0.42
CA PRO A 576 2.59 -9.50 0.00
C PRO A 576 1.15 -9.20 0.45
N GLN A 577 0.27 -10.20 0.50
CA GLN A 577 -1.18 -9.99 0.58
C GLN A 577 -1.77 -10.50 1.90
N ALA A 578 -2.47 -9.62 2.63
CA ALA A 578 -3.17 -9.96 3.88
C ALA A 578 -4.30 -10.99 3.69
N ARG A 579 -4.75 -11.24 2.46
CA ARG A 579 -5.83 -12.19 2.16
C ARG A 579 -5.61 -12.88 0.81
N LYS A 580 -5.75 -14.21 0.78
CA LYS A 580 -5.71 -15.04 -0.43
C LYS A 580 -6.90 -15.99 -0.48
N VAL A 581 -7.30 -16.36 -1.70
CA VAL A 581 -8.33 -17.38 -1.95
C VAL A 581 -7.84 -18.33 -3.04
N GLY A 582 -8.08 -19.63 -2.87
CA GLY A 582 -7.74 -20.66 -3.86
C GLY A 582 -8.57 -21.93 -3.65
N PHE A 583 -8.25 -23.01 -4.36
CA PHE A 583 -8.90 -24.31 -4.17
C PHE A 583 -7.92 -25.35 -3.64
N GLY A 584 -8.35 -26.10 -2.64
CA GLY A 584 -7.63 -27.22 -2.06
C GLY A 584 -8.28 -28.56 -2.41
N LEU A 585 -7.46 -29.60 -2.54
CA LEU A 585 -7.87 -30.97 -2.86
C LEU A 585 -8.00 -31.81 -1.58
N VAL A 586 -9.19 -32.36 -1.32
CA VAL A 586 -9.48 -33.24 -0.19
C VAL A 586 -8.81 -34.59 -0.39
N ILE A 587 -7.80 -34.88 0.43
CA ILE A 587 -7.04 -36.15 0.43
C ILE A 587 -7.59 -37.16 1.44
N ASP A 588 -8.31 -36.72 2.47
CA ASP A 588 -9.03 -37.57 3.41
C ASP A 588 -10.33 -36.87 3.85
N ALA A 589 -11.47 -37.36 3.38
CA ALA A 589 -12.79 -36.82 3.72
C ALA A 589 -13.27 -37.24 5.13
N GLU A 590 -12.78 -38.35 5.68
CA GLU A 590 -13.14 -38.79 7.05
C GLU A 590 -12.39 -37.97 8.12
N LYS A 591 -11.22 -37.42 7.77
CA LYS A 591 -10.36 -36.62 8.67
C LYS A 591 -10.28 -35.14 8.30
N GLY A 592 -11.00 -34.71 7.26
CA GLY A 592 -11.03 -33.32 6.79
C GLY A 592 -9.69 -32.79 6.28
N LEU A 593 -8.81 -33.66 5.75
CA LEU A 593 -7.47 -33.27 5.30
C LEU A 593 -7.50 -32.79 3.84
N VAL A 594 -6.84 -31.65 3.59
CA VAL A 594 -6.84 -30.95 2.29
C VAL A 594 -5.43 -30.48 1.94
N VAL A 595 -4.98 -30.72 0.70
CA VAL A 595 -3.73 -30.17 0.14
C VAL A 595 -4.03 -28.86 -0.60
N ILE A 596 -3.22 -27.83 -0.39
CA ILE A 596 -3.31 -26.53 -1.10
C ILE A 596 -1.92 -25.92 -1.35
N SER A 597 -1.82 -24.97 -2.29
CA SER A 597 -0.58 -24.21 -2.56
C SER A 597 -0.11 -23.35 -1.37
N ARG A 598 1.22 -23.25 -1.16
CA ARG A 598 1.81 -22.27 -0.23
C ARG A 598 1.66 -20.82 -0.70
N ALA A 599 1.34 -20.58 -1.98
CA ALA A 599 0.94 -19.25 -2.47
C ALA A 599 -0.47 -18.82 -1.99
N VAL A 600 -1.22 -19.70 -1.30
CA VAL A 600 -2.50 -19.39 -0.65
C VAL A 600 -2.40 -19.51 0.88
N VAL A 601 -1.68 -20.52 1.40
CA VAL A 601 -1.42 -20.71 2.84
C VAL A 601 0.10 -20.82 3.07
N PRO A 602 0.81 -19.69 3.22
CA PRO A 602 2.27 -19.65 3.25
C PRO A 602 2.89 -20.14 4.57
N PHE A 603 2.23 -19.84 5.69
CA PHE A 603 2.64 -20.10 7.07
C PHE A 603 1.39 -20.28 7.96
N ASP A 604 1.57 -20.57 9.26
CA ASP A 604 0.48 -20.91 10.19
C ASP A 604 -0.02 -19.75 11.08
N LEU A 605 0.62 -18.58 11.05
CA LEU A 605 0.07 -17.32 11.60
C LEU A 605 -1.04 -16.76 10.69
N CYS A 606 -2.14 -17.49 10.55
CA CYS A 606 -3.28 -17.11 9.70
C CYS A 606 -4.61 -17.75 10.14
N ASP A 607 -5.72 -17.14 9.74
CA ASP A 607 -7.05 -17.75 9.77
C ASP A 607 -7.37 -18.46 8.46
N ILE A 608 -7.83 -19.71 8.55
CA ILE A 608 -8.17 -20.53 7.39
C ILE A 608 -9.66 -20.88 7.44
N ASN A 609 -10.39 -20.47 6.40
CA ASN A 609 -11.81 -20.75 6.22
C ASN A 609 -12.01 -21.64 4.99
N VAL A 610 -12.48 -22.87 5.20
CA VAL A 610 -12.77 -23.86 4.15
C VAL A 610 -14.25 -23.80 3.79
N THR A 611 -14.56 -23.49 2.53
CA THR A 611 -15.89 -23.57 1.94
C THR A 611 -16.06 -24.91 1.21
N VAL A 612 -17.03 -25.72 1.63
CA VAL A 612 -17.42 -26.98 0.99
C VAL A 612 -18.69 -26.77 0.17
N ALA A 613 -18.70 -27.27 -1.07
CA ALA A 613 -19.82 -27.17 -2.01
C ALA A 613 -20.41 -25.75 -2.16
N ASP A 614 -19.55 -24.73 -2.10
CA ASP A 614 -19.88 -23.28 -2.09
C ASP A 614 -20.96 -22.85 -1.06
N SER A 615 -21.21 -23.66 -0.03
CA SER A 615 -22.40 -23.53 0.82
C SER A 615 -22.11 -23.66 2.32
N VAL A 616 -21.32 -24.66 2.74
CA VAL A 616 -20.91 -24.80 4.16
C VAL A 616 -19.54 -24.20 4.33
N ILE A 617 -19.34 -23.37 5.37
CA ILE A 617 -18.03 -22.77 5.68
C ILE A 617 -17.63 -23.13 7.10
N VAL A 618 -16.42 -23.67 7.26
CA VAL A 618 -15.85 -24.14 8.51
C VAL A 618 -14.41 -23.64 8.68
N SER A 619 -13.98 -23.40 9.91
CA SER A 619 -12.58 -23.08 10.19
C SER A 619 -11.69 -24.31 10.00
N ALA A 620 -10.44 -24.07 9.61
CA ALA A 620 -9.39 -25.06 9.47
C ALA A 620 -8.10 -24.58 10.14
N LYS A 621 -7.15 -25.50 10.32
CA LYS A 621 -5.80 -25.24 10.82
C LYS A 621 -4.75 -25.84 9.90
N VAL A 622 -3.54 -25.30 9.92
CA VAL A 622 -2.36 -25.94 9.30
C VAL A 622 -2.02 -27.21 10.08
N ILE A 623 -1.65 -28.28 9.36
CA ILE A 623 -1.08 -29.52 9.91
C ILE A 623 0.38 -29.67 9.53
N PHE A 624 0.74 -29.26 8.31
CA PHE A 624 2.06 -29.47 7.75
C PHE A 624 2.33 -28.49 6.59
N LEU A 625 3.51 -27.85 6.59
CA LEU A 625 4.01 -26.98 5.53
C LEU A 625 5.16 -27.71 4.82
N HIS A 626 5.05 -27.97 3.51
CA HIS A 626 6.13 -28.64 2.78
C HIS A 626 7.29 -27.66 2.50
N PRO A 627 8.56 -28.02 2.75
CA PRO A 627 9.69 -27.10 2.60
C PRO A 627 9.97 -26.67 1.16
N LEU A 628 9.88 -27.56 0.17
CA LEU A 628 10.36 -27.28 -1.20
C LEU A 628 9.25 -27.27 -2.27
N GLN A 629 8.40 -28.30 -2.26
CA GLN A 629 7.37 -28.57 -3.30
C GLN A 629 6.08 -27.70 -3.25
N ASN A 630 6.10 -26.49 -2.67
CA ASN A 630 4.98 -25.51 -2.72
C ASN A 630 3.60 -25.97 -2.22
N TYR A 631 3.50 -26.92 -1.26
CA TYR A 631 2.19 -27.33 -0.73
C TYR A 631 2.09 -27.31 0.79
N THR A 632 0.85 -27.15 1.26
CA THR A 632 0.42 -27.14 2.66
C THR A 632 -0.68 -28.18 2.82
N ILE A 633 -0.69 -28.90 3.95
CA ILE A 633 -1.82 -29.73 4.36
C ILE A 633 -2.54 -29.03 5.51
N ILE A 634 -3.83 -28.78 5.32
CA ILE A 634 -4.73 -28.19 6.31
C ILE A 634 -5.79 -29.21 6.75
N GLN A 635 -6.37 -29.01 7.93
CA GLN A 635 -7.46 -29.82 8.47
C GLN A 635 -8.65 -28.97 8.88
N TYR A 636 -9.85 -29.32 8.42
CA TYR A 636 -11.13 -28.86 8.97
C TYR A 636 -11.82 -29.99 9.76
N ASP A 637 -12.87 -29.67 10.53
CA ASP A 637 -13.71 -30.67 11.19
C ASP A 637 -14.83 -31.14 10.22
N PRO A 638 -14.80 -32.41 9.75
CA PRO A 638 -15.81 -32.92 8.82
C PRO A 638 -17.16 -33.18 9.48
N THR A 639 -17.27 -33.27 10.82
CA THR A 639 -18.55 -33.50 11.50
C THR A 639 -19.52 -32.31 11.35
N LEU A 640 -18.97 -31.13 11.06
CA LEU A 640 -19.72 -29.91 10.74
C LEU A 640 -20.29 -29.89 9.31
N VAL A 641 -19.88 -30.83 8.44
CA VAL A 641 -20.13 -30.79 6.99
C VAL A 641 -20.94 -32.01 6.56
N GLN A 642 -22.27 -31.86 6.47
CA GLN A 642 -23.18 -32.89 5.96
C GLN A 642 -23.29 -32.79 4.42
N ALA A 643 -22.18 -33.05 3.72
CA ALA A 643 -22.10 -33.06 2.26
C ALA A 643 -21.39 -34.32 1.76
N PRO A 644 -21.66 -34.80 0.52
CA PRO A 644 -21.02 -36.01 -0.02
C PRO A 644 -19.59 -35.72 -0.54
N VAL A 645 -18.71 -35.27 0.36
CA VAL A 645 -17.28 -35.04 0.08
C VAL A 645 -16.58 -36.36 -0.24
N GLN A 646 -15.61 -36.34 -1.16
CA GLN A 646 -14.90 -37.56 -1.60
C GLN A 646 -13.38 -37.40 -1.52
N SER A 647 -12.69 -38.37 -0.91
CA SER A 647 -11.23 -38.42 -0.90
C SER A 647 -10.68 -38.62 -2.31
N ALA A 648 -9.75 -37.75 -2.69
CA ALA A 648 -9.01 -37.84 -3.94
C ALA A 648 -8.21 -39.14 -4.08
N ARG A 649 -8.14 -39.69 -5.29
CA ARG A 649 -7.27 -40.84 -5.62
C ARG A 649 -5.99 -40.32 -6.28
N LEU A 650 -4.85 -40.48 -5.61
CA LEU A 650 -3.55 -40.03 -6.09
C LEU A 650 -2.80 -41.16 -6.83
N SER A 651 -2.18 -40.85 -7.97
CA SER A 651 -1.35 -41.80 -8.72
C SER A 651 -0.01 -42.01 -8.01
N SER A 652 0.36 -43.28 -7.82
CA SER A 652 1.72 -43.70 -7.43
C SER A 652 2.70 -43.77 -8.60
N THR A 653 2.22 -43.55 -9.83
CA THR A 653 3.04 -43.57 -11.06
C THR A 653 3.20 -42.16 -11.61
N TYR A 654 4.45 -41.78 -11.91
CA TYR A 654 4.77 -40.50 -12.55
C TYR A 654 4.15 -40.39 -13.94
N ILE A 655 3.51 -39.26 -14.20
CA ILE A 655 3.08 -38.85 -15.54
C ILE A 655 4.31 -38.65 -16.45
N LYS A 656 4.11 -38.76 -17.78
CA LYS A 656 5.18 -38.64 -18.78
C LYS A 656 4.89 -37.52 -19.76
N GLN A 657 5.95 -36.93 -20.30
CA GLN A 657 5.85 -36.04 -21.46
C GLN A 657 5.14 -36.75 -22.63
N GLY A 658 4.25 -36.03 -23.32
CA GLY A 658 3.39 -36.57 -24.37
C GLY A 658 2.23 -37.45 -23.90
N ALA A 659 2.02 -37.66 -22.59
CA ALA A 659 0.83 -38.34 -22.10
C ALA A 659 -0.42 -37.46 -22.29
N GLU A 660 -1.51 -38.06 -22.78
CA GLU A 660 -2.84 -37.45 -22.72
C GLU A 660 -3.33 -37.40 -21.27
N THR A 661 -3.98 -36.29 -20.90
CA THR A 661 -4.54 -36.08 -19.56
C THR A 661 -5.72 -35.10 -19.63
N LEU A 662 -6.56 -35.08 -18.61
CA LEU A 662 -7.70 -34.18 -18.51
C LEU A 662 -7.36 -33.07 -17.51
N PHE A 663 -7.16 -31.85 -18.00
CA PHE A 663 -6.97 -30.66 -17.16
C PHE A 663 -8.31 -30.28 -16.53
N VAL A 664 -8.34 -30.20 -15.20
CA VAL A 664 -9.50 -29.75 -14.41
C VAL A 664 -9.03 -28.66 -13.47
N GLY A 665 -9.37 -27.41 -13.77
CA GLY A 665 -8.89 -26.24 -13.03
C GLY A 665 -9.99 -25.24 -12.67
N PHE A 666 -9.69 -24.30 -11.78
CA PHE A 666 -10.60 -23.23 -11.38
C PHE A 666 -10.12 -21.89 -11.93
N ASN A 667 -10.94 -21.24 -12.74
CA ASN A 667 -10.62 -19.96 -13.34
C ASN A 667 -10.81 -18.78 -12.36
N GLN A 668 -10.43 -17.57 -12.79
CA GLN A 668 -10.57 -16.32 -12.02
C GLN A 668 -11.99 -16.04 -11.49
N ASN A 669 -13.05 -16.58 -12.10
CA ASN A 669 -14.44 -16.48 -11.62
C ASN A 669 -14.79 -17.55 -10.57
N LEU A 670 -13.79 -18.26 -10.03
CA LEU A 670 -13.91 -19.41 -9.14
C LEU A 670 -14.72 -20.58 -9.72
N ARG A 671 -14.86 -20.65 -11.06
CA ARG A 671 -15.60 -21.71 -11.75
C ARG A 671 -14.66 -22.77 -12.29
N ILE A 672 -15.09 -24.03 -12.15
CA ILE A 672 -14.39 -25.16 -12.71
C ILE A 672 -14.44 -25.14 -14.25
N VAL A 673 -13.30 -25.44 -14.88
CA VAL A 673 -13.13 -25.59 -16.33
C VAL A 673 -12.42 -26.91 -16.61
N VAL A 674 -12.79 -27.56 -17.72
CA VAL A 674 -12.31 -28.90 -18.08
C VAL A 674 -11.88 -28.91 -19.54
N ALA A 675 -10.66 -29.40 -19.82
CA ALA A 675 -10.16 -29.59 -21.18
C ALA A 675 -9.25 -30.82 -21.28
N LYS A 676 -9.41 -31.62 -22.34
CA LYS A 676 -8.42 -32.66 -22.67
C LYS A 676 -7.17 -31.97 -23.22
N THR A 677 -6.00 -32.41 -22.76
CA THR A 677 -4.70 -31.83 -23.11
C THR A 677 -3.62 -32.92 -23.10
N THR A 678 -2.39 -32.55 -23.42
CA THR A 678 -1.19 -33.39 -23.33
C THR A 678 -0.13 -32.70 -22.49
N VAL A 679 0.71 -33.47 -21.80
CA VAL A 679 1.89 -32.93 -21.12
C VAL A 679 2.92 -32.47 -22.17
N THR A 680 3.14 -31.17 -22.29
CA THR A 680 4.11 -30.58 -23.24
C THR A 680 5.53 -30.84 -22.81
N ASP A 681 5.82 -30.57 -21.54
CA ASP A 681 7.10 -30.85 -20.91
C ASP A 681 6.94 -31.03 -19.40
N ILE A 682 7.92 -31.69 -18.80
CA ILE A 682 8.17 -31.74 -17.36
C ILE A 682 9.55 -31.13 -17.20
N THR A 683 9.81 -30.16 -16.32
CA THR A 683 11.14 -29.53 -16.26
C THR A 683 11.50 -29.18 -14.82
N THR A 684 12.77 -29.39 -14.45
CA THR A 684 13.24 -28.98 -13.12
C THR A 684 13.31 -27.46 -13.08
N VAL A 685 12.47 -26.84 -12.25
CA VAL A 685 12.42 -25.40 -12.07
C VAL A 685 12.89 -24.99 -10.68
N ALA A 686 13.48 -23.79 -10.63
CA ALA A 686 13.51 -22.97 -9.44
C ALA A 686 12.75 -21.68 -9.76
N ILE A 687 11.73 -21.36 -8.96
CA ILE A 687 10.99 -20.10 -9.09
C ILE A 687 11.97 -18.95 -8.80
N PRO A 688 11.97 -17.85 -9.58
CA PRO A 688 12.90 -16.75 -9.35
C PRO A 688 12.74 -16.13 -7.96
N PRO A 689 13.83 -15.72 -7.30
CA PRO A 689 13.76 -15.04 -6.02
C PRO A 689 13.29 -13.60 -6.21
N ASN A 690 12.55 -13.09 -5.21
CA ASN A 690 12.37 -11.65 -5.02
C ASN A 690 13.44 -11.16 -4.01
N ALA A 691 14.21 -10.14 -4.41
CA ALA A 691 15.29 -9.57 -3.60
C ALA A 691 14.84 -8.42 -2.69
N SER A 692 13.82 -7.64 -3.07
CA SER A 692 13.27 -6.58 -2.21
C SER A 692 12.30 -7.12 -1.15
N ALA A 693 11.53 -8.16 -1.51
CA ALA A 693 10.74 -8.93 -0.55
C ALA A 693 11.10 -10.43 -0.61
N PRO A 694 12.23 -10.85 0.02
CA PRO A 694 12.58 -12.26 0.19
C PRO A 694 11.42 -13.02 0.85
N ARG A 695 10.95 -14.08 0.19
CA ARG A 695 9.74 -14.81 0.58
C ARG A 695 9.77 -16.26 0.12
N TYR A 696 8.89 -17.08 0.67
CA TYR A 696 8.78 -18.49 0.28
C TYR A 696 8.64 -18.65 -1.25
N ARG A 697 9.54 -19.43 -1.85
CA ARG A 697 9.55 -19.81 -3.26
C ARG A 697 9.86 -21.30 -3.38
N ALA A 698 9.44 -21.90 -4.48
CA ALA A 698 9.69 -23.31 -4.72
C ALA A 698 11.00 -23.52 -5.50
N ILE A 699 11.87 -24.39 -5.00
CA ILE A 699 13.17 -24.74 -5.60
C ILE A 699 13.30 -26.27 -5.66
N ASN A 700 14.17 -26.78 -6.53
CA ASN A 700 14.43 -28.21 -6.70
C ASN A 700 13.11 -29.00 -6.87
N LEU A 701 12.29 -28.64 -7.88
CA LEU A 701 11.02 -29.33 -8.17
C LEU A 701 10.88 -29.64 -9.67
N ASP A 702 10.33 -30.81 -10.00
CA ASP A 702 9.96 -31.15 -11.37
C ASP A 702 8.54 -30.64 -11.67
N ALA A 703 8.46 -29.53 -12.42
CA ALA A 703 7.21 -28.88 -12.79
C ALA A 703 6.66 -29.39 -14.12
N ILE A 704 5.35 -29.63 -14.20
CA ILE A 704 4.64 -30.15 -15.37
C ILE A 704 3.96 -29.00 -16.11
N THR A 705 4.06 -28.98 -17.43
CA THR A 705 3.37 -28.05 -18.34
C THR A 705 2.43 -28.81 -19.29
N VAL A 706 1.41 -28.14 -19.82
CA VAL A 706 0.35 -28.76 -20.63
C VAL A 706 -0.07 -27.91 -21.83
N ASP A 707 -0.46 -28.56 -22.94
CA ASP A 707 -0.94 -27.92 -24.17
C ASP A 707 -2.39 -27.43 -24.02
N THR A 708 -2.60 -26.38 -23.22
CA THR A 708 -3.91 -25.72 -23.10
C THR A 708 -3.79 -24.28 -22.62
N GLY A 709 -4.46 -23.36 -23.30
CA GLY A 709 -4.58 -21.95 -22.90
C GLY A 709 -5.40 -21.71 -21.63
N LEU A 710 -6.02 -22.75 -21.05
CA LEU A 710 -6.67 -22.65 -19.72
C LEU A 710 -5.64 -22.70 -18.57
N SER A 711 -4.45 -23.23 -18.80
CA SER A 711 -3.40 -23.42 -17.79
C SER A 711 -2.99 -22.11 -17.11
N SER A 712 -2.86 -21.04 -17.90
CA SER A 712 -2.53 -19.68 -17.44
C SER A 712 -3.72 -18.88 -16.88
N GLN A 713 -4.95 -19.41 -16.98
CA GLN A 713 -6.17 -18.77 -16.47
C GLN A 713 -6.65 -19.36 -15.13
N CYS A 714 -5.99 -20.41 -14.64
CA CYS A 714 -6.43 -21.18 -13.47
C CYS A 714 -5.34 -21.30 -12.40
N THR A 715 -5.58 -20.71 -11.24
CA THR A 715 -4.65 -20.68 -10.09
C THR A 715 -4.58 -21.99 -9.30
N SER A 716 -5.54 -22.91 -9.51
CA SER A 716 -5.62 -24.19 -8.79
C SER A 716 -6.34 -25.23 -9.65
N GLY A 717 -5.98 -26.51 -9.51
CA GLY A 717 -6.59 -27.61 -10.25
C GLY A 717 -5.87 -28.95 -10.11
N VAL A 718 -6.11 -29.86 -11.06
CA VAL A 718 -5.45 -31.17 -11.19
C VAL A 718 -5.31 -31.59 -12.66
N LEU A 719 -4.35 -32.49 -12.92
CA LEU A 719 -4.30 -33.33 -14.12
C LEU A 719 -4.86 -34.71 -13.78
N LEU A 720 -5.92 -35.13 -14.48
CA LEU A 720 -6.74 -36.30 -14.17
C LEU A 720 -6.65 -37.34 -15.30
N GLY A 721 -6.47 -38.62 -14.96
CA GLY A 721 -6.58 -39.72 -15.92
C GLY A 721 -8.04 -40.04 -16.28
N ASP A 722 -8.24 -40.73 -17.41
CA ASP A 722 -9.57 -41.21 -17.84
C ASP A 722 -10.22 -42.19 -16.84
N ASP A 723 -9.43 -42.76 -15.92
CA ASP A 723 -9.85 -43.62 -14.80
C ASP A 723 -10.30 -42.84 -13.55
N GLY A 724 -10.18 -41.52 -13.55
CA GLY A 724 -10.46 -40.65 -12.41
C GLY A 724 -9.38 -40.66 -11.33
N VAL A 725 -8.16 -41.13 -11.64
CA VAL A 725 -6.99 -41.00 -10.75
C VAL A 725 -6.22 -39.73 -11.10
N ILE A 726 -5.87 -38.95 -10.07
CA ILE A 726 -5.11 -37.71 -10.21
C ILE A 726 -3.64 -38.05 -10.44
N GLN A 727 -3.08 -37.48 -11.50
CA GLN A 727 -1.70 -37.69 -11.95
C GLN A 727 -0.78 -36.56 -11.46
N ALA A 728 -1.33 -35.34 -11.33
CA ALA A 728 -0.65 -34.17 -10.78
C ALA A 728 -1.65 -33.19 -10.17
N LEU A 729 -1.20 -32.39 -9.19
CA LEU A 729 -1.88 -31.16 -8.76
C LEU A 729 -1.51 -30.02 -9.72
N TRP A 730 -2.39 -29.03 -9.91
CA TRP A 730 -2.07 -27.77 -10.57
C TRP A 730 -2.09 -26.66 -9.53
N LEU A 731 -0.95 -25.96 -9.36
CA LEU A 731 -0.72 -25.00 -8.29
C LEU A 731 -0.22 -23.66 -8.87
N ASN A 732 -0.55 -22.56 -8.19
CA ASN A 732 0.11 -21.27 -8.39
C ASN A 732 1.36 -21.14 -7.50
N TYR A 733 2.39 -20.47 -8.03
CA TYR A 733 3.70 -20.28 -7.39
C TYR A 733 4.05 -18.79 -7.45
N LEU A 734 4.35 -18.19 -6.30
CA LEU A 734 4.69 -16.76 -6.20
C LEU A 734 6.20 -16.57 -6.44
N GLY A 735 6.57 -15.73 -7.41
CA GLY A 735 7.96 -15.49 -7.81
C GLY A 735 8.47 -14.07 -7.50
N GLU A 736 9.14 -13.48 -8.47
CA GLU A 736 9.69 -12.13 -8.46
C GLU A 736 8.60 -11.03 -8.54
N ARG A 737 9.02 -9.77 -8.38
CA ARG A 737 8.19 -8.57 -8.59
C ARG A 737 8.64 -7.85 -9.87
N THR A 738 7.70 -7.55 -10.76
CA THR A 738 7.98 -6.97 -12.08
C THR A 738 8.38 -5.50 -11.96
N GLN A 739 9.58 -5.14 -12.45
CA GLN A 739 10.12 -3.78 -12.30
C GLN A 739 9.23 -2.67 -12.91
N SER A 740 8.52 -2.93 -14.00
CA SER A 740 7.72 -1.91 -14.73
C SER A 740 6.29 -1.74 -14.24
N SER A 741 5.76 -2.69 -13.44
CA SER A 741 4.36 -2.68 -13.00
C SER A 741 4.21 -2.83 -11.49
N HIS A 742 5.32 -3.03 -10.77
CA HIS A 742 5.40 -3.33 -9.34
C HIS A 742 4.42 -4.44 -8.90
N LYS A 743 4.14 -5.41 -9.79
CA LYS A 743 3.26 -6.56 -9.51
C LYS A 743 4.03 -7.86 -9.46
N ASP A 744 3.65 -8.71 -8.53
CA ASP A 744 4.23 -10.03 -8.33
C ASP A 744 3.84 -11.00 -9.45
N VAL A 745 4.77 -11.85 -9.86
CA VAL A 745 4.54 -12.87 -10.88
C VAL A 745 3.99 -14.14 -10.24
N GLU A 746 2.79 -14.58 -10.65
CA GLU A 746 2.23 -15.89 -10.29
C GLU A 746 2.40 -16.89 -11.45
N TYR A 747 3.28 -17.87 -11.25
CA TYR A 747 3.52 -18.98 -12.17
C TYR A 747 2.51 -20.10 -11.95
N HIS A 748 2.08 -20.77 -13.03
CA HIS A 748 1.06 -21.81 -13.00
C HIS A 748 1.65 -23.12 -13.53
N LEU A 749 1.83 -24.11 -12.64
CA LEU A 749 2.60 -25.32 -12.93
C LEU A 749 1.98 -26.55 -12.25
N GLY A 750 2.22 -27.73 -12.84
CA GLY A 750 1.78 -29.00 -12.29
C GLY A 750 2.83 -29.67 -11.39
N LEU A 751 2.40 -30.24 -10.26
CA LEU A 751 3.21 -31.02 -9.33
C LEU A 751 2.76 -32.49 -9.36
N ALA A 752 3.64 -33.43 -9.73
CA ALA A 752 3.32 -34.85 -9.80
C ALA A 752 2.84 -35.41 -8.44
N THR A 753 1.87 -36.34 -8.43
CA THR A 753 1.35 -36.90 -7.17
C THR A 753 2.27 -37.85 -6.38
N PRO A 754 3.20 -38.64 -6.97
CA PRO A 754 3.93 -39.64 -6.18
C PRO A 754 4.75 -39.12 -4.98
N PRO A 755 5.45 -37.96 -5.06
CA PRO A 755 6.18 -37.39 -3.91
C PRO A 755 5.29 -37.01 -2.71
N LEU A 756 3.98 -36.77 -2.92
CA LEU A 756 3.06 -36.42 -1.84
C LEU A 756 2.66 -37.66 -1.03
N ILE A 757 2.63 -38.85 -1.64
CA ILE A 757 2.06 -40.07 -1.03
C ILE A 757 2.73 -40.46 0.30
N PRO A 758 4.07 -40.42 0.47
CA PRO A 758 4.71 -40.73 1.75
C PRO A 758 4.28 -39.77 2.88
N VAL A 759 4.26 -38.45 2.60
CA VAL A 759 3.87 -37.39 3.55
C VAL A 759 2.39 -37.50 3.90
N VAL A 760 1.53 -37.63 2.90
CA VAL A 760 0.08 -37.80 3.05
C VAL A 760 -0.25 -39.06 3.85
N SER A 761 0.42 -40.18 3.56
CA SER A 761 0.21 -41.45 4.28
C SER A 761 0.60 -41.34 5.76
N GLN A 762 1.70 -40.68 6.10
CA GLN A 762 2.06 -40.44 7.51
C GLN A 762 0.99 -39.62 8.24
N ILE A 763 0.54 -38.50 7.63
CA ILE A 763 -0.48 -37.62 8.22
C ILE A 763 -1.84 -38.32 8.32
N GLN A 764 -2.23 -39.11 7.33
CA GLN A 764 -3.41 -40.00 7.40
C GLN A 764 -3.30 -41.04 8.51
N ASN A 765 -2.10 -41.46 8.91
CA ASN A 765 -1.87 -42.31 10.08
C ASN A 765 -1.71 -41.54 11.41
N GLY A 766 -1.87 -40.21 11.40
CA GLY A 766 -1.76 -39.36 12.59
C GLY A 766 -0.32 -38.97 12.97
N ILE A 767 0.65 -39.18 12.08
CA ILE A 767 2.06 -38.84 12.27
C ILE A 767 2.35 -37.57 11.46
N ILE A 768 2.82 -36.50 12.12
CA ILE A 768 3.28 -35.28 11.44
C ILE A 768 4.75 -35.50 11.04
N PRO A 769 5.12 -35.48 9.74
CA PRO A 769 6.49 -35.71 9.30
C PRO A 769 7.43 -34.56 9.71
N ARG A 770 8.58 -34.90 10.31
CA ARG A 770 9.68 -33.97 10.57
C ARG A 770 10.71 -34.09 9.45
N LEU A 771 10.42 -33.46 8.31
CA LEU A 771 11.32 -33.53 7.17
C LEU A 771 12.64 -32.81 7.47
N ARG A 772 13.70 -33.25 6.77
CA ARG A 772 15.01 -32.58 6.73
C ARG A 772 15.38 -32.28 5.29
N ILE A 773 16.11 -31.20 5.04
CA ILE A 773 16.52 -30.83 3.67
C ILE A 773 18.04 -30.71 3.54
N LEU A 774 18.55 -30.97 2.35
CA LEU A 774 19.83 -30.44 1.90
C LEU A 774 19.60 -28.97 1.54
N ASP A 775 20.24 -28.04 2.26
CA ASP A 775 19.92 -26.62 2.16
C ASP A 775 20.69 -25.91 1.03
N MET A 776 20.20 -26.15 -0.20
CA MET A 776 20.78 -25.65 -1.44
C MET A 776 19.74 -25.49 -2.54
N GLU A 777 19.97 -24.55 -3.45
CA GLU A 777 19.32 -24.48 -4.76
C GLU A 777 20.22 -25.17 -5.79
N THR A 778 19.62 -26.01 -6.64
CA THR A 778 20.31 -26.66 -7.76
C THR A 778 19.77 -26.16 -9.10
N TYR A 779 20.56 -26.30 -10.17
CA TYR A 779 20.05 -26.26 -11.53
C TYR A 779 20.59 -27.44 -12.35
N VAL A 780 19.88 -27.76 -13.43
CA VAL A 780 20.22 -28.89 -14.32
C VAL A 780 21.32 -28.50 -15.29
N ILE A 781 22.41 -29.27 -15.32
CA ILE A 781 23.47 -29.17 -16.33
C ILE A 781 23.36 -30.31 -17.37
N GLN A 782 23.65 -29.96 -18.62
CA GLN A 782 23.72 -30.89 -19.74
C GLN A 782 25.05 -31.66 -19.74
N MET A 783 25.09 -32.84 -20.37
CA MET A 783 26.33 -33.64 -20.50
C MET A 783 27.45 -32.97 -21.32
N SER A 784 27.16 -31.87 -22.02
CA SER A 784 28.17 -31.00 -22.64
C SER A 784 28.89 -30.15 -21.58
N GLN A 785 28.12 -29.51 -20.68
CA GLN A 785 28.62 -28.71 -19.56
C GLN A 785 29.33 -29.60 -18.53
N ALA A 786 28.75 -30.76 -18.19
CA ALA A 786 29.34 -31.71 -17.24
C ALA A 786 30.77 -32.13 -17.62
N ARG A 787 31.06 -32.32 -18.92
CA ARG A 787 32.42 -32.59 -19.43
C ARG A 787 33.39 -31.44 -19.16
N VAL A 788 32.96 -30.20 -19.43
CA VAL A 788 33.77 -29.00 -19.19
C VAL A 788 34.05 -28.81 -17.69
N MET A 789 33.11 -29.22 -16.83
CA MET A 789 33.27 -29.25 -15.37
C MET A 789 34.07 -30.46 -14.84
N GLY A 790 34.57 -31.34 -15.72
CA GLY A 790 35.43 -32.47 -15.38
C GLY A 790 34.71 -33.74 -14.90
N VAL A 791 33.39 -33.87 -15.11
CA VAL A 791 32.70 -35.15 -14.90
C VAL A 791 33.24 -36.18 -15.89
N SER A 792 33.77 -37.29 -15.37
CA SER A 792 34.41 -38.31 -16.20
C SER A 792 33.41 -39.05 -17.10
N GLU A 793 33.88 -39.50 -18.27
CA GLU A 793 33.04 -40.22 -19.24
C GLU A 793 32.36 -41.45 -18.63
N GLU A 794 32.96 -42.12 -17.64
CA GLU A 794 32.34 -43.24 -16.94
C GLU A 794 31.05 -42.84 -16.19
N TRP A 795 31.02 -41.65 -15.57
CA TRP A 795 29.80 -41.12 -14.94
C TRP A 795 28.76 -40.68 -15.96
N ILE A 796 29.18 -40.09 -17.07
CA ILE A 796 28.27 -39.73 -18.18
C ILE A 796 27.60 -40.99 -18.76
N ASP A 797 28.38 -42.06 -18.94
CA ASP A 797 27.90 -43.35 -19.43
C ASP A 797 26.97 -44.04 -18.41
N LYS A 798 27.14 -43.80 -17.09
CA LYS A 798 26.20 -44.25 -16.04
C LYS A 798 24.89 -43.45 -16.07
N VAL A 799 24.98 -42.12 -16.17
CA VAL A 799 23.80 -41.22 -16.25
C VAL A 799 22.95 -41.55 -17.46
N ALA A 800 23.56 -41.72 -18.64
CA ALA A 800 22.83 -42.08 -19.86
C ALA A 800 22.12 -43.45 -19.78
N LYS A 801 22.67 -44.39 -19.01
CA LYS A 801 22.04 -45.71 -18.78
C LYS A 801 20.97 -45.68 -17.69
N ALA A 802 21.12 -44.83 -16.68
CA ALA A 802 20.18 -44.68 -15.57
C ALA A 802 18.93 -43.86 -15.95
N ASN A 803 19.10 -42.80 -16.75
CA ASN A 803 18.01 -41.96 -17.23
C ASN A 803 18.07 -41.76 -18.77
N PRO A 804 17.76 -42.79 -19.58
CA PRO A 804 17.82 -42.70 -21.05
C PRO A 804 16.85 -41.69 -21.70
N ALA A 805 15.96 -41.08 -20.91
CA ALA A 805 15.09 -40.00 -21.36
C ALA A 805 15.75 -38.62 -21.19
N ARG A 806 16.67 -38.46 -20.23
CA ARG A 806 17.30 -37.19 -19.86
C ARG A 806 18.70 -37.40 -19.30
N HIS A 807 19.69 -36.95 -20.07
CA HIS A 807 21.10 -37.02 -19.70
C HIS A 807 21.47 -35.75 -18.92
N GLU A 808 21.06 -35.72 -17.66
CA GLU A 808 21.04 -34.53 -16.81
C GLU A 808 21.69 -34.83 -15.45
N LEU A 809 22.43 -33.85 -14.93
CA LEU A 809 23.01 -33.85 -13.58
C LEU A 809 22.67 -32.52 -12.90
N PHE A 810 22.74 -32.48 -11.57
CA PHE A 810 22.42 -31.30 -10.77
C PHE A 810 23.70 -30.60 -10.32
N MET A 811 23.81 -29.32 -10.63
CA MET A 811 24.85 -28.45 -10.11
C MET A 811 24.29 -27.57 -8.98
N VAL A 812 25.06 -27.42 -7.90
CA VAL A 812 24.74 -26.51 -6.80
C VAL A 812 24.84 -25.06 -7.28
N ARG A 813 23.70 -24.37 -7.34
CA ARG A 813 23.60 -22.95 -7.69
C ARG A 813 23.88 -22.05 -6.48
N LYS A 814 23.37 -22.46 -5.32
CA LYS A 814 23.34 -21.67 -4.09
C LYS A 814 23.37 -22.61 -2.90
N VAL A 815 24.12 -22.27 -1.85
CA VAL A 815 24.10 -22.96 -0.55
C VAL A 815 23.66 -21.97 0.51
N ASP A 816 22.83 -22.41 1.45
CA ASP A 816 22.27 -21.55 2.50
C ASP A 816 23.34 -20.84 3.35
N CYS A 817 23.02 -19.62 3.79
CA CYS A 817 23.82 -18.95 4.80
C CYS A 817 23.55 -19.49 6.21
N ALA A 818 24.14 -20.64 6.50
CA ALA A 818 24.16 -21.31 7.81
C ALA A 818 24.34 -20.33 9.00
N SER A 819 23.56 -20.55 10.06
CA SER A 819 23.50 -19.66 11.23
C SER A 819 24.86 -19.45 11.89
N SER A 820 25.09 -18.23 12.42
CA SER A 820 26.32 -17.84 13.12
C SER A 820 26.60 -18.64 14.40
N LEU A 821 25.61 -19.38 14.91
CA LEU A 821 25.73 -20.32 16.02
C LEU A 821 26.25 -21.71 15.60
N SER A 822 26.26 -22.02 14.30
CA SER A 822 26.76 -23.29 13.78
C SER A 822 28.26 -23.22 13.48
N THR A 823 29.04 -24.14 14.06
CA THR A 823 30.47 -24.32 13.78
C THR A 823 30.75 -25.31 12.63
N ASP A 824 29.69 -25.77 11.96
CA ASP A 824 29.78 -26.78 10.91
C ASP A 824 30.34 -26.18 9.63
N VAL A 825 31.48 -26.69 9.16
CA VAL A 825 32.09 -26.30 7.89
C VAL A 825 31.15 -26.70 6.74
N ARG A 826 30.79 -25.75 5.87
CA ARG A 826 29.96 -26.01 4.68
C ARG A 826 30.63 -27.10 3.82
N PRO A 827 30.03 -28.28 3.61
CA PRO A 827 30.65 -29.34 2.84
C PRO A 827 30.40 -29.20 1.33
N LEU A 828 29.27 -28.59 0.95
CA LEU A 828 28.92 -28.22 -0.42
C LEU A 828 29.28 -26.75 -0.70
N GLU A 829 29.67 -26.48 -1.95
CA GLU A 829 30.03 -25.17 -2.49
C GLU A 829 29.26 -24.87 -3.79
N GLU A 830 29.12 -23.59 -4.13
CA GLU A 830 28.50 -23.16 -5.39
C GLU A 830 29.40 -23.58 -6.57
N GLY A 831 28.85 -24.34 -7.52
CA GLY A 831 29.61 -25.00 -8.59
C GLY A 831 29.77 -26.51 -8.45
N ASP A 832 29.44 -27.11 -7.30
CA ASP A 832 29.52 -28.57 -7.13
C ASP A 832 28.55 -29.32 -8.05
N VAL A 833 29.06 -30.32 -8.79
CA VAL A 833 28.21 -31.25 -9.55
C VAL A 833 27.94 -32.49 -8.72
N ILE A 834 26.66 -32.77 -8.42
CA ILE A 834 26.26 -33.91 -7.59
C ILE A 834 26.15 -35.16 -8.47
N LEU A 835 26.96 -36.18 -8.17
CA LEU A 835 26.91 -37.48 -8.85
C LEU A 835 26.06 -38.48 -8.07
N THR A 836 26.35 -38.68 -6.79
CA THR A 836 25.62 -39.63 -5.93
C THR A 836 25.32 -39.08 -4.54
N LEU A 837 24.26 -39.58 -3.92
CA LEU A 837 23.99 -39.47 -2.49
C LEU A 837 23.79 -40.89 -1.94
N ASN A 838 24.52 -41.25 -0.88
CA ASN A 838 24.56 -42.61 -0.33
C ASN A 838 24.81 -43.69 -1.40
N ASP A 839 25.78 -43.43 -2.29
CA ASP A 839 26.12 -44.25 -3.46
C ASP A 839 25.00 -44.44 -4.52
N LYS A 840 23.81 -43.87 -4.33
CA LYS A 840 22.76 -43.81 -5.35
C LYS A 840 23.00 -42.62 -6.28
N LEU A 841 23.09 -42.87 -7.58
CA LEU A 841 23.18 -41.84 -8.63
C LEU A 841 21.97 -40.89 -8.60
N ILE A 842 22.20 -39.59 -8.79
CA ILE A 842 21.15 -38.56 -8.79
C ILE A 842 20.92 -38.06 -10.22
N THR A 843 19.78 -38.42 -10.80
CA THR A 843 19.38 -38.10 -12.19
C THR A 843 17.96 -37.54 -12.29
N ARG A 844 17.25 -37.39 -11.17
CA ARG A 844 15.93 -36.74 -11.04
C ARG A 844 15.82 -36.04 -9.69
N VAL A 845 14.94 -35.04 -9.61
CA VAL A 845 14.65 -34.34 -8.36
C VAL A 845 14.16 -35.28 -7.25
N SER A 846 13.27 -36.22 -7.59
CA SER A 846 12.73 -37.21 -6.64
C SER A 846 13.77 -38.20 -6.07
N GLU A 847 15.04 -38.06 -6.41
CA GLU A 847 16.13 -38.84 -5.84
C GLU A 847 16.78 -38.14 -4.65
N PHE A 848 16.60 -36.81 -4.52
CA PHE A 848 16.95 -36.06 -3.31
C PHE A 848 16.04 -36.39 -2.12
N ASP A 849 14.81 -36.89 -2.33
CA ASP A 849 13.83 -37.19 -1.28
C ASP A 849 14.37 -38.09 -0.14
N MET A 850 15.46 -38.84 -0.36
CA MET A 850 16.16 -39.57 0.71
C MET A 850 16.70 -38.69 1.85
N MET A 851 16.85 -37.38 1.62
CA MET A 851 17.30 -36.41 2.62
C MET A 851 16.31 -36.22 3.76
N TYR A 852 15.01 -36.48 3.53
CA TYR A 852 13.96 -36.19 4.50
C TYR A 852 14.10 -36.97 5.80
N ASP A 853 14.59 -38.21 5.75
CA ASP A 853 14.71 -39.11 6.90
C ASP A 853 16.15 -39.23 7.46
N GLN A 854 17.15 -38.56 6.88
CA GLN A 854 18.57 -38.78 7.21
C GLN A 854 19.29 -37.52 7.66
N GLU A 855 19.96 -37.57 8.82
CA GLU A 855 20.74 -36.45 9.38
C GLU A 855 22.01 -36.13 8.57
N THR A 856 22.66 -37.16 8.01
CA THR A 856 23.82 -36.99 7.12
C THR A 856 23.74 -37.90 5.91
N LEU A 857 24.11 -37.39 4.75
CA LEU A 857 24.26 -38.13 3.49
C LEU A 857 25.73 -38.17 3.09
N ASP A 858 26.19 -39.31 2.58
CA ASP A 858 27.53 -39.44 1.99
C ASP A 858 27.44 -39.16 0.49
N ALA A 859 27.88 -37.96 0.08
CA ALA A 859 27.77 -37.48 -1.30
C ALA A 859 29.07 -37.72 -2.09
N LEU A 860 28.94 -38.12 -3.35
CA LEU A 860 30.02 -38.01 -4.34
C LEU A 860 29.72 -36.82 -5.25
N ILE A 861 30.67 -35.90 -5.34
CA ILE A 861 30.57 -34.69 -6.16
C ILE A 861 31.79 -34.54 -7.08
N VAL A 862 31.67 -33.68 -8.10
CA VAL A 862 32.83 -33.11 -8.81
C VAL A 862 32.94 -31.64 -8.45
N ARG A 863 34.13 -31.23 -7.99
CA ARG A 863 34.50 -29.83 -7.70
C ARG A 863 35.81 -29.52 -8.40
N ASN A 864 35.87 -28.41 -9.16
CA ASN A 864 37.07 -27.99 -9.91
C ASN A 864 37.68 -29.09 -10.82
N GLY A 865 36.88 -30.06 -11.26
CA GLY A 865 37.30 -31.21 -12.07
C GLY A 865 37.85 -32.43 -11.30
N GLU A 866 37.82 -32.43 -9.96
CA GLU A 866 38.20 -33.58 -9.13
C GLU A 866 36.97 -34.28 -8.53
N GLU A 867 36.91 -35.62 -8.62
CA GLU A 867 35.88 -36.44 -7.97
C GLU A 867 36.20 -36.58 -6.46
N MET A 868 35.31 -36.08 -5.59
CA MET A 868 35.51 -36.09 -4.13
C MET A 868 34.27 -36.59 -3.37
N ARG A 869 34.52 -37.35 -2.28
CA ARG A 869 33.47 -37.78 -1.34
C ARG A 869 33.42 -36.84 -0.14
N ILE A 870 32.23 -36.36 0.19
CA ILE A 870 31.96 -35.46 1.32
C ILE A 870 30.78 -35.98 2.15
N LYS A 871 30.80 -35.74 3.45
CA LYS A 871 29.63 -35.95 4.32
C LYS A 871 28.85 -34.64 4.40
N VAL A 872 27.61 -34.67 3.91
CA VAL A 872 26.70 -33.52 3.92
C VAL A 872 25.66 -33.70 5.01
N LYS A 873 25.44 -32.67 5.82
CA LYS A 873 24.43 -32.65 6.89
C LYS A 873 23.13 -32.03 6.39
N THR A 874 21.99 -32.59 6.78
CA THR A 874 20.66 -32.04 6.46
C THR A 874 20.15 -31.16 7.61
N VAL A 875 19.36 -30.14 7.27
CA VAL A 875 18.75 -29.18 8.21
C VAL A 875 17.30 -29.61 8.52
N PRO A 876 16.85 -29.65 9.78
CA PRO A 876 15.43 -29.84 10.12
C PRO A 876 14.58 -28.70 9.57
N THR A 877 13.42 -29.00 8.97
CA THR A 877 12.56 -27.92 8.45
C THR A 877 11.91 -27.08 9.55
N GLU A 878 11.81 -27.61 10.77
CA GLU A 878 11.34 -26.87 11.95
C GLU A 878 12.30 -25.74 12.38
N ASP A 879 13.58 -25.78 12.01
CA ASP A 879 14.57 -24.71 12.27
C ASP A 879 14.51 -23.55 11.23
N LEU A 880 13.60 -23.67 10.24
CA LEU A 880 13.46 -22.76 9.09
C LEU A 880 12.11 -22.05 9.02
N GLU A 881 11.13 -22.47 9.83
CA GLU A 881 9.83 -21.79 10.00
C GLU A 881 9.93 -20.61 10.97
N THR A 882 9.08 -19.59 10.78
CA THR A 882 8.95 -18.49 11.72
C THR A 882 8.10 -18.91 12.93
N ASP A 883 8.66 -18.74 14.12
CA ASP A 883 8.10 -19.13 15.43
C ASP A 883 7.88 -17.94 16.39
N GLN A 884 8.47 -16.78 16.06
CA GLN A 884 8.50 -15.57 16.87
C GLN A 884 8.52 -14.34 15.95
N ALA A 885 7.60 -13.40 16.14
CA ALA A 885 7.55 -12.12 15.45
C ALA A 885 7.27 -10.98 16.43
N LEU A 886 8.07 -9.92 16.38
CA LEU A 886 8.08 -8.79 17.31
C LEU A 886 7.74 -7.50 16.57
N ILE A 887 6.67 -6.84 17.00
CA ILE A 887 6.32 -5.48 16.61
C ILE A 887 7.09 -4.50 17.50
N PHE A 888 7.85 -3.58 16.89
CA PHE A 888 8.59 -2.54 17.60
C PHE A 888 8.69 -1.25 16.78
N CYS A 889 8.20 -0.12 17.32
CA CYS A 889 8.23 1.20 16.66
C CYS A 889 7.66 1.21 15.21
N GLY A 890 6.71 0.31 14.92
CA GLY A 890 6.07 0.12 13.61
C GLY A 890 6.81 -0.80 12.64
N ALA A 891 8.00 -1.32 12.98
CA ALA A 891 8.63 -2.43 12.26
C ALA A 891 8.12 -3.80 12.76
N VAL A 892 7.99 -4.75 11.83
CA VAL A 892 7.82 -6.18 12.13
C VAL A 892 9.19 -6.84 12.03
N LEU A 893 9.67 -7.35 13.17
CA LEU A 893 10.96 -8.01 13.32
C LEU A 893 10.74 -9.51 13.52
N GLN A 894 11.54 -10.35 12.87
CA GLN A 894 11.48 -11.80 12.99
C GLN A 894 12.87 -12.41 12.85
N LYS A 895 12.98 -13.73 13.05
CA LYS A 895 14.16 -14.49 12.61
C LYS A 895 14.22 -14.49 11.08
N PRO A 896 15.40 -14.36 10.45
CA PRO A 896 15.51 -14.46 9.00
C PRO A 896 15.18 -15.89 8.55
N HIS A 897 14.02 -16.00 7.89
CA HIS A 897 13.45 -17.24 7.36
C HIS A 897 14.24 -17.77 6.16
N HIS A 898 13.93 -19.00 5.74
CA HIS A 898 14.68 -19.75 4.72
C HIS A 898 15.06 -18.94 3.46
N ALA A 899 14.10 -18.27 2.83
CA ALA A 899 14.32 -17.53 1.58
C ALA A 899 15.13 -16.22 1.72
N VAL A 900 15.38 -15.74 2.95
CA VAL A 900 16.39 -14.71 3.24
C VAL A 900 17.78 -15.34 3.24
N ARG A 901 17.94 -16.44 3.99
CA ARG A 901 19.23 -17.12 4.19
C ARG A 901 19.81 -17.70 2.89
N GLN A 902 18.95 -18.12 1.95
CA GLN A 902 19.35 -18.52 0.59
C GLN A 902 19.95 -17.38 -0.24
N GLN A 903 19.48 -16.14 -0.04
CA GLN A 903 19.85 -15.01 -0.90
C GLN A 903 21.06 -14.24 -0.38
N ILE A 904 21.23 -14.14 0.94
CA ILE A 904 22.41 -13.50 1.55
C ILE A 904 23.65 -14.38 1.48
N SER A 905 24.83 -13.76 1.34
CA SER A 905 26.12 -14.46 1.47
C SER A 905 26.55 -14.66 2.93
N LYS A 906 26.06 -13.80 3.83
CA LYS A 906 26.44 -13.72 5.24
C LYS A 906 25.27 -13.26 6.11
N LEU A 907 25.00 -14.01 7.18
CA LEU A 907 24.08 -13.65 8.25
C LEU A 907 24.78 -12.69 9.24
N HIS A 908 24.10 -11.60 9.60
CA HIS A 908 24.63 -10.59 10.53
C HIS A 908 23.99 -10.60 11.92
N SER A 909 22.73 -11.08 12.02
CA SER A 909 21.93 -11.19 13.24
C SER A 909 20.67 -12.02 12.95
N ASP A 910 20.08 -12.66 13.95
CA ASP A 910 18.75 -13.29 13.87
C ASP A 910 17.61 -12.30 14.17
N VAL A 911 17.88 -10.98 14.08
CA VAL A 911 16.88 -9.91 14.12
C VAL A 911 16.77 -9.25 12.74
N TYR A 912 15.77 -9.65 11.96
CA TYR A 912 15.52 -9.24 10.57
C TYR A 912 14.21 -8.45 10.44
N VAL A 913 14.23 -7.35 9.70
CA VAL A 913 13.03 -6.51 9.43
C VAL A 913 12.25 -7.08 8.24
N SER A 914 11.06 -7.64 8.47
CA SER A 914 10.21 -8.18 7.38
C SER A 914 9.19 -7.18 6.83
N ALA A 915 8.78 -6.18 7.62
CA ALA A 915 7.81 -5.16 7.21
C ALA A 915 7.93 -3.89 8.07
N ARG A 916 7.32 -2.80 7.62
CA ARG A 916 7.15 -1.54 8.37
C ARG A 916 5.78 -0.93 8.06
N SER A 917 5.16 -0.24 9.01
CA SER A 917 3.98 0.58 8.74
C SER A 917 4.34 2.00 8.36
N ARG A 918 3.48 2.63 7.56
CA ARG A 918 3.54 4.08 7.30
C ARG A 918 3.26 4.86 8.59
N GLY A 919 3.69 6.12 8.64
CA GLY A 919 3.51 6.98 9.83
C GLY A 919 4.21 6.52 11.11
N SER A 920 5.15 5.58 11.03
CA SER A 920 5.87 5.04 12.19
C SER A 920 7.29 5.62 12.34
N PRO A 921 7.89 5.58 13.55
CA PRO A 921 9.30 5.91 13.71
C PRO A 921 10.21 5.05 12.81
N SER A 922 9.94 3.75 12.65
CA SER A 922 10.74 2.91 11.76
C SER A 922 10.68 3.36 10.29
N TYR A 923 9.55 3.91 9.84
CA TYR A 923 9.46 4.57 8.54
C TYR A 923 10.23 5.90 8.53
N GLN A 924 9.96 6.81 9.49
CA GLN A 924 10.54 8.16 9.55
C GLN A 924 12.07 8.18 9.61
N TYR A 925 12.68 7.24 10.35
CA TYR A 925 14.14 7.14 10.48
C TYR A 925 14.77 6.13 9.50
N GLY A 926 14.03 5.69 8.47
CA GLY A 926 14.58 4.90 7.34
C GLY A 926 14.91 3.43 7.63
N LEU A 927 14.35 2.83 8.69
CA LEU A 927 14.49 1.39 8.95
C LEU A 927 13.61 0.58 7.98
N ALA A 928 14.10 0.43 6.76
CA ALA A 928 13.45 -0.34 5.70
C ALA A 928 13.37 -1.85 6.00
N PRO A 929 12.47 -2.60 5.32
CA PRO A 929 12.54 -4.06 5.22
C PRO A 929 13.92 -4.55 4.75
N THR A 930 14.16 -5.86 4.85
CA THR A 930 15.43 -6.56 4.54
C THR A 930 16.63 -6.25 5.44
N ASN A 931 16.57 -5.21 6.28
CA ASN A 931 17.65 -4.85 7.20
C ASN A 931 17.83 -5.88 8.35
N PHE A 932 19.08 -6.08 8.79
CA PHE A 932 19.45 -6.87 9.95
C PHE A 932 19.90 -5.98 11.11
N ILE A 933 19.27 -6.10 12.29
CA ILE A 933 19.62 -5.32 13.49
C ILE A 933 20.66 -6.07 14.32
N THR A 934 21.84 -5.47 14.51
CA THR A 934 23.02 -6.14 15.12
C THR A 934 23.36 -5.65 16.53
N ALA A 935 22.90 -4.46 16.92
CA ALA A 935 23.11 -3.90 18.25
C ALA A 935 22.10 -2.81 18.62
N VAL A 936 21.73 -2.76 19.90
CA VAL A 936 20.93 -1.70 20.54
C VAL A 936 21.82 -0.91 21.49
N ASN A 937 21.90 0.42 21.30
CA ASN A 937 22.80 1.34 22.00
C ASN A 937 24.30 0.99 22.00
N GLY A 938 24.71 -0.03 21.22
CA GLY A 938 26.09 -0.56 21.16
C GLY A 938 26.26 -1.90 21.89
N ILE A 939 25.26 -2.37 22.61
CA ILE A 939 25.17 -3.74 23.13
C ILE A 939 24.73 -4.62 21.96
N LYS A 940 25.48 -5.69 21.67
CA LYS A 940 25.13 -6.63 20.59
C LYS A 940 23.82 -7.36 20.91
N THR A 941 22.96 -7.45 19.90
CA THR A 941 21.66 -8.14 19.98
C THR A 941 21.60 -9.17 18.85
N PRO A 942 22.22 -10.35 19.01
CA PRO A 942 22.27 -11.37 17.96
C PRO A 942 20.94 -12.09 17.71
N ASP A 943 19.97 -11.94 18.61
CA ASP A 943 18.69 -12.65 18.63
C ASP A 943 17.55 -11.74 19.12
N LEU A 944 16.29 -12.15 18.91
CA LEU A 944 15.11 -11.37 19.32
C LEU A 944 15.06 -11.18 20.85
N ASP A 945 15.38 -12.21 21.64
CA ASP A 945 15.31 -12.14 23.11
C ASP A 945 16.30 -11.12 23.70
N SER A 946 17.49 -10.99 23.13
CA SER A 946 18.46 -9.95 23.49
C SER A 946 18.04 -8.57 22.99
N PHE A 947 17.45 -8.47 21.80
CA PHE A 947 16.85 -7.23 21.32
C PHE A 947 15.75 -6.73 22.27
N ILE A 948 14.76 -7.57 22.58
CA ILE A 948 13.66 -7.31 23.53
C ILE A 948 14.22 -6.82 24.88
N ARG A 949 15.17 -7.56 25.46
CA ARG A 949 15.81 -7.21 26.75
C ARG A 949 16.49 -5.84 26.72
N GLU A 950 17.07 -5.41 25.61
CA GLU A 950 17.69 -4.08 25.52
C GLU A 950 16.68 -2.97 25.20
N VAL A 951 15.67 -3.19 24.34
CA VAL A 951 14.70 -2.14 23.98
C VAL A 951 13.65 -1.84 25.06
N ILE A 952 13.37 -2.78 25.96
CA ILE A 952 12.54 -2.53 27.15
C ILE A 952 13.19 -1.48 28.08
N LYS A 953 14.52 -1.42 28.14
CA LYS A 953 15.25 -0.46 28.99
C LYS A 953 15.19 0.98 28.48
N ILE A 954 14.77 1.18 27.23
CA ILE A 954 14.69 2.49 26.57
C ILE A 954 13.39 3.18 27.01
N PRO A 955 13.43 4.36 27.66
CA PRO A 955 12.22 5.08 28.01
C PRO A 955 11.44 5.57 26.77
N ASN A 956 10.12 5.68 26.89
CA ASN A 956 9.28 6.30 25.86
C ASN A 956 9.75 7.74 25.55
N ASN A 957 9.59 8.16 24.30
CA ASN A 957 9.95 9.48 23.78
C ASN A 957 11.44 9.86 23.97
N THR A 958 12.33 8.86 24.02
CA THR A 958 13.80 9.08 24.05
C THR A 958 14.49 8.51 22.81
N TYR A 959 15.62 9.10 22.46
CA TYR A 959 16.49 8.63 21.38
C TYR A 959 17.33 7.43 21.79
N PHE A 960 17.49 6.50 20.86
CA PHE A 960 18.36 5.35 20.97
C PHE A 960 19.03 5.06 19.63
N ARG A 961 20.13 4.30 19.68
CA ARG A 961 20.95 3.97 18.52
C ARG A 961 20.79 2.49 18.17
N LEU A 962 20.29 2.18 16.98
CA LEU A 962 20.41 0.84 16.41
C LEU A 962 21.61 0.79 15.45
N ARG A 963 22.35 -0.32 15.46
CA ARG A 963 23.29 -0.65 14.38
C ARG A 963 22.64 -1.66 13.45
N ALA A 964 22.39 -1.26 12.22
CA ALA A 964 21.80 -2.10 11.19
C ALA A 964 22.83 -2.51 10.13
N VAL A 965 22.46 -3.49 9.31
CA VAL A 965 23.17 -3.86 8.09
C VAL A 965 22.12 -4.09 7.00
N THR A 966 22.30 -3.51 5.82
CA THR A 966 21.42 -3.76 4.68
C THR A 966 21.56 -5.19 4.15
N PHE A 967 20.64 -5.62 3.29
CA PHE A 967 20.70 -6.89 2.59
C PHE A 967 22.04 -7.10 1.86
N ASP A 968 22.52 -6.05 1.17
CA ASP A 968 23.81 -6.01 0.46
C ASP A 968 25.04 -5.86 1.37
N ASN A 969 24.90 -6.16 2.66
CA ASN A 969 25.97 -6.14 3.68
C ASN A 969 26.51 -4.75 4.05
N VAL A 970 25.83 -3.64 3.70
CA VAL A 970 26.28 -2.28 4.04
C VAL A 970 25.96 -1.98 5.52
N PRO A 971 26.95 -1.80 6.40
CA PRO A 971 26.70 -1.54 7.82
C PRO A 971 26.40 -0.07 8.06
N TRP A 972 25.31 0.23 8.75
CA TRP A 972 24.89 1.59 9.05
C TRP A 972 24.36 1.74 10.49
N VAL A 973 24.02 2.97 10.86
CA VAL A 973 23.56 3.32 12.21
C VAL A 973 22.37 4.25 12.08
N VAL A 974 21.25 3.89 12.71
CA VAL A 974 20.08 4.76 12.84
C VAL A 974 19.96 5.24 14.28
N THR A 975 19.76 6.55 14.44
CA THR A 975 19.28 7.16 15.68
C THR A 975 17.78 7.31 15.55
N MET A 976 17.02 6.51 16.30
CA MET A 976 15.55 6.49 16.27
C MET A 976 15.01 6.94 17.62
N LYS A 977 13.84 7.58 17.63
CA LYS A 977 13.14 7.97 18.86
C LYS A 977 11.99 6.99 19.16
N LYS A 978 11.91 6.52 20.40
CA LYS A 978 10.90 5.51 20.80
C LYS A 978 9.53 6.16 21.02
N ASN A 979 8.45 5.51 20.58
CA ASN A 979 7.09 6.05 20.65
C ASN A 979 6.07 4.98 21.07
N ASP A 980 6.07 4.63 22.36
CA ASP A 980 5.17 3.63 22.94
C ASP A 980 3.69 4.09 23.00
N HIS A 981 3.40 5.38 22.77
CA HIS A 981 2.04 5.92 22.84
C HIS A 981 1.21 5.57 21.61
N TYR A 982 1.83 5.60 20.42
CA TYR A 982 1.19 5.20 19.15
C TYR A 982 1.70 3.85 18.62
N PHE A 983 2.91 3.43 19.00
CA PHE A 983 3.55 2.18 18.54
C PHE A 983 4.14 1.37 19.71
N PRO A 984 3.29 0.88 20.65
CA PRO A 984 3.73 -0.04 21.71
C PRO A 984 4.37 -1.31 21.14
N MET A 985 5.20 -1.95 21.96
CA MET A 985 5.84 -3.21 21.62
C MET A 985 4.94 -4.41 21.94
N SER A 986 4.75 -5.30 20.97
CA SER A 986 4.01 -6.56 21.11
C SER A 986 4.72 -7.71 20.39
N GLU A 987 4.57 -8.92 20.90
CA GLU A 987 5.26 -10.13 20.42
C GLU A 987 4.25 -11.24 20.15
N TYR A 988 4.33 -11.85 18.96
CA TYR A 988 3.62 -13.07 18.60
C TYR A 988 4.56 -14.25 18.75
N VAL A 989 4.17 -15.26 19.52
CA VAL A 989 4.95 -16.49 19.75
C VAL A 989 4.11 -17.72 19.46
N LYS A 990 4.68 -18.67 18.73
CA LYS A 990 4.06 -19.97 18.39
C LYS A 990 3.85 -20.77 19.67
N ASP A 991 2.59 -21.12 19.94
CA ASP A 991 2.14 -21.83 21.14
C ASP A 991 1.06 -22.84 20.76
N THR A 992 1.47 -24.11 20.66
CA THR A 992 0.58 -25.22 20.28
C THR A 992 -0.45 -25.58 21.35
N SER A 993 -0.41 -24.96 22.53
CA SER A 993 -1.46 -25.05 23.55
C SER A 993 -2.52 -23.94 23.44
N ALA A 994 -2.21 -22.84 22.74
CA ALA A 994 -3.15 -21.76 22.49
C ALA A 994 -4.17 -22.15 21.39
N PRO A 995 -5.45 -21.73 21.48
CA PRO A 995 -6.48 -22.07 20.48
C PRO A 995 -6.18 -21.62 19.04
N LEU A 996 -5.29 -20.63 18.87
CA LEU A 996 -4.85 -20.09 17.57
C LEU A 996 -3.53 -20.71 17.08
N GLY A 997 -2.90 -21.61 17.84
CA GLY A 997 -1.51 -22.06 17.61
C GLY A 997 -0.45 -20.99 17.91
N TRP A 998 -0.87 -19.78 18.29
CA TRP A 998 -0.06 -18.60 18.58
C TRP A 998 -0.62 -17.85 19.79
N ARG A 999 0.25 -17.18 20.54
CA ARG A 999 -0.09 -16.27 21.65
C ARG A 999 0.54 -14.89 21.42
N THR A 1000 -0.13 -13.85 21.90
CA THR A 1000 0.39 -12.46 21.84
C THR A 1000 0.80 -11.99 23.24
N VAL A 1001 1.99 -11.39 23.36
CA VAL A 1001 2.50 -10.72 24.56
C VAL A 1001 2.51 -9.22 24.29
N ASN A 1002 2.12 -8.42 25.28
CA ASN A 1002 2.14 -6.96 25.20
C ASN A 1002 2.98 -6.40 26.34
N TYR A 1003 3.86 -5.44 26.04
CA TYR A 1003 4.83 -4.87 26.99
C TYR A 1003 4.39 -3.51 27.54
N ASP A 1004 3.08 -3.27 27.59
CA ASP A 1004 2.49 -1.96 27.85
C ASP A 1004 2.50 -1.59 29.35
N ARG A 1005 2.74 -0.30 29.62
CA ARG A 1005 2.71 0.41 30.93
C ARG A 1005 2.93 -0.44 32.20
N GLY A 1006 4.16 -0.95 32.37
CA GLY A 1006 4.70 -1.27 33.69
C GLY A 1006 4.06 -2.46 34.43
N LYS A 1007 3.34 -3.31 33.71
CA LYS A 1007 2.90 -4.64 34.17
C LYS A 1007 3.29 -5.68 33.13
N GLU A 1008 4.18 -6.59 33.49
CA GLU A 1008 4.24 -7.88 32.81
C GLU A 1008 2.89 -8.58 33.04
N GLY A 1009 2.09 -8.69 31.99
CA GLY A 1009 0.71 -9.14 32.08
C GLY A 1009 0.27 -9.89 30.84
N LEU A 1010 -0.38 -11.04 31.04
CA LEU A 1010 -1.11 -11.73 29.98
C LEU A 1010 -2.36 -10.90 29.66
N GLY A 1011 -2.20 -9.99 28.69
CA GLY A 1011 -3.20 -8.97 28.35
C GLY A 1011 -3.21 -8.64 26.87
N THR A 1012 -4.41 -8.36 26.36
CA THR A 1012 -4.71 -8.02 24.97
C THR A 1012 -4.57 -6.52 24.72
N GLY A 1013 -3.42 -6.10 24.20
CA GLY A 1013 -3.16 -4.74 23.73
C GLY A 1013 -3.23 -4.65 22.20
N ASP A 1014 -3.80 -3.55 21.69
CA ASP A 1014 -3.83 -3.22 20.26
C ASP A 1014 -3.94 -1.68 20.10
N VAL A 1015 -2.82 -0.94 20.27
CA VAL A 1015 -2.79 0.54 20.14
C VAL A 1015 -2.31 0.99 18.75
N ALA A 1016 -1.58 0.13 18.04
CA ALA A 1016 -0.94 0.48 16.77
C ALA A 1016 -1.74 -0.12 15.61
N ASN A 1017 -2.06 0.68 14.59
CA ASN A 1017 -2.78 0.25 13.38
C ASN A 1017 -1.89 -0.60 12.44
N LEU A 1018 -1.33 -1.69 12.96
CA LEU A 1018 -0.33 -2.53 12.31
C LEU A 1018 -0.97 -3.69 11.56
N ASN A 1019 -2.08 -3.39 10.87
CA ASN A 1019 -2.73 -4.31 9.98
C ASN A 1019 -1.80 -4.62 8.78
N ALA A 1020 -1.73 -5.89 8.38
CA ALA A 1020 -1.01 -6.32 7.18
C ALA A 1020 -1.37 -5.49 5.91
N ASP A 1021 -2.59 -4.97 5.81
CA ASP A 1021 -3.03 -4.09 4.70
C ASP A 1021 -2.45 -2.66 4.75
N ALA A 1022 -2.10 -2.13 5.93
CA ALA A 1022 -1.54 -0.78 6.13
C ALA A 1022 0.00 -0.78 6.21
N MET A 1023 0.60 -1.97 6.25
CA MET A 1023 2.04 -2.18 6.13
C MET A 1023 2.49 -1.91 4.69
N ASP A 1024 3.65 -1.26 4.56
CA ASP A 1024 4.22 -0.84 3.29
C ASP A 1024 4.53 -2.02 2.34
N GLU A 1025 4.75 -1.71 1.06
CA GLU A 1025 5.07 -2.69 0.00
C GLU A 1025 6.35 -2.36 -0.78
N ASP A 1026 7.18 -1.45 -0.24
CA ASP A 1026 8.30 -0.82 -0.93
C ASP A 1026 7.89 -0.24 -2.30
N CYS A 1027 6.74 0.45 -2.29
CA CYS A 1027 6.44 1.47 -3.27
C CYS A 1027 7.28 2.71 -2.92
N GLU A 1028 8.44 2.85 -3.57
CA GLU A 1028 8.97 4.19 -3.81
C GLU A 1028 7.89 4.97 -4.57
N GLU A 1029 7.47 6.13 -4.06
CA GLU A 1029 6.41 6.94 -4.66
C GLU A 1029 6.91 7.70 -5.89
N GLY A 1030 7.21 6.94 -6.95
CA GLY A 1030 7.11 7.43 -8.32
C GLY A 1030 5.71 7.98 -8.52
N GLY A 1031 5.60 9.27 -8.77
CA GLY A 1031 4.40 10.04 -8.46
C GLY A 1031 3.14 9.61 -9.21
N ASN A 1032 2.08 9.37 -8.43
CA ASN A 1032 0.68 9.60 -8.79
C ASN A 1032 0.20 9.09 -10.17
N ASP A 1033 0.12 7.77 -10.34
CA ASP A 1033 -0.63 7.17 -11.47
C ASP A 1033 -1.43 5.93 -11.04
N ALA A 1034 -2.65 6.18 -10.54
CA ALA A 1034 -3.69 5.17 -10.42
C ALA A 1034 -4.67 5.33 -11.60
N GLU A 1035 -4.36 4.73 -12.75
CA GLU A 1035 -5.17 4.83 -13.99
C GLU A 1035 -6.67 4.62 -13.72
N PRO A 1036 -7.53 5.65 -13.92
CA PRO A 1036 -8.97 5.48 -13.87
C PRO A 1036 -9.47 4.92 -15.21
N ASP A 1037 -10.25 3.84 -15.18
CA ASP A 1037 -10.73 3.12 -16.38
C ASP A 1037 -11.56 4.03 -17.30
N ALA A 1038 -10.94 4.47 -18.41
CA ALA A 1038 -11.31 5.71 -19.08
C ALA A 1038 -12.52 5.57 -20.03
N ARG A 1039 -13.75 5.64 -19.50
CA ARG A 1039 -14.99 5.75 -20.31
C ARG A 1039 -16.16 6.46 -19.60
N VAL A 1040 -16.28 7.79 -19.83
CA VAL A 1040 -17.42 8.43 -20.54
C VAL A 1040 -17.05 9.91 -20.74
N VAL A 1041 -16.77 10.31 -21.99
CA VAL A 1041 -16.73 11.73 -22.37
C VAL A 1041 -18.15 12.18 -22.73
N ARG A 1042 -18.74 13.09 -21.94
CA ARG A 1042 -19.91 13.87 -22.38
C ARG A 1042 -19.46 15.19 -23.00
N GLY A 1043 -19.28 15.18 -24.31
CA GLY A 1043 -19.11 16.42 -25.07
C GLY A 1043 -20.46 17.10 -25.32
N SER A 1044 -20.51 18.43 -25.16
CA SER A 1044 -21.58 19.27 -25.68
C SER A 1044 -21.01 20.65 -26.04
N GLU A 1045 -20.66 20.85 -27.31
CA GLU A 1045 -20.35 22.15 -27.87
C GLU A 1045 -21.65 22.95 -28.07
N CYS A 1046 -21.79 24.09 -27.39
CA CYS A 1046 -22.48 25.33 -27.82
C CYS A 1046 -22.52 26.37 -26.69
#